data_AF-A0A511TEW3-F1
#
_entry.id   AF-A0A511TEW3-F1
#
_cell.length_a   1.000
_cell.length_b   1.000
_cell.length_c   1.000
_cell.angle_alpha   90.00
_cell.angle_beta   90.00
_cell.angle_gamma   90.00
#
_symmetry.space_group_name_H-M   'P 1'
#
loop_
_entity.id
_entity.type
_entity.pdbx_description
1 polymer ?
#
loop_
_entity_poly.entity_id
_entity_poly.type
_entity_poly.pdbx_seq_one_letter_code
_entity_poly.pdbx_strand_id
1 'polypeptide(L)'
;MSDADDRREGAGVPGGLSTQEDSVAPEEPWEDAGPPGAWERFADLTLLGQGGMGVVYRARDARLGRDVALKFVKGTSPARAMRLVQEARAQARIDHPNVCKVYEVGQVAGRDFIAMQLVAGRRLDVAAVDMSLEGKVQVLRDVALAIHEAHRLGVIHRDLKPSNILVQRSEEGRWFPVVMDFGLAQETGLERGLTQSGAVLGTPSYMSPEQARGDVRALDRRSDVYGLGATLYEALCGVAPFHGVSAASVLHHVLHEDVRAPRALVPGLPVDLETVLLKCLSKEPAARYGSARALAEDLGRFLDGEPILGRGPGPWARLVRRWKTQRALVTVSAVSLVCIAVLSVLGVHSWLEARAVEQRSGARALLAQQLGQQVKDLEWILRAAHLAPLHDTGREEALVREHMRRIASLPHELGTSGEVLVLQALGLGHLAMNELEPAREALEAARAKGLESPELHHALGRVLGGLYHQELEAARRSGDAAWVAERQRSLEARYLVPALQSLERSREVESGTYLEGLIAYYRGSLDAAAEAVARAVEESPWSLETRLLAGEVTLARAMRDLERGDYDAARAGLQDAARRYEAATDLGRSDARGYEALAEVWLQQSELDKRQGRSRRASLEQALVASERAVKAAPGRSSVHTKRAWVLMNWYRWVNFQERDTDPKAVLSDWTATAARAVALDPANVQAHDTLGYSHFMRGLQEAREGKDPRPAYDEAVAWFEKALRLQPRYPWALNDLALVHRWRGTWLREHGQDPRAAFAEAARHLREAARVDPKYLFAHANLTEVHNSLAQYELSLGRDPSADVEQARSAGARALALDARYAPVLTQLGLAELTQARHVSRTSGEPGTLLSAALAHVARSLELNPTAGRTHFLGASVHLLAAEHAVRSGVDPTASLESARRALAVPYPGDASCADCRVLGARLSLIGASWERLRGHSARRWVSEALEEARRAVKLYPYDEAHLELARASWWMASEAQTSSPLTEGLAQADLALGLNPRLAAAHAVRGALLLTRSQGATSAEREPLRAQARASLERALALDAFLREEYARPLRELGVLTNERGPHHAGR
;
A
#
# COMPACT_ATOMS: atom_id res chain seq x y z
N MET A 1 34.41 -4.80 -66.56
CA MET A 1 34.51 -6.26 -66.77
C MET A 1 33.40 -6.86 -65.93
N SER A 2 32.17 -6.79 -66.45
CA SER A 2 31.45 -7.88 -67.17
C SER A 2 31.03 -8.96 -66.16
N ASP A 3 29.77 -9.36 -66.03
CA ASP A 3 28.67 -9.39 -66.99
C ASP A 3 27.29 -9.19 -66.38
N ALA A 4 26.40 -8.69 -67.24
CA ALA A 4 24.96 -8.66 -67.11
C ALA A 4 24.35 -9.86 -67.88
N ASP A 5 23.26 -10.44 -67.37
CA ASP A 5 21.97 -10.68 -68.07
C ASP A 5 21.06 -11.52 -67.13
N ASP A 6 19.92 -11.02 -66.62
CA ASP A 6 18.61 -10.84 -67.27
C ASP A 6 17.91 -12.21 -67.48
N ARG A 7 16.71 -12.49 -66.92
CA ARG A 7 15.43 -11.88 -67.30
C ARG A 7 14.26 -12.18 -66.35
N ARG A 8 13.47 -11.11 -66.13
CA ARG A 8 11.98 -10.97 -66.07
C ARG A 8 11.25 -11.73 -64.95
N GLU A 9 10.36 -11.12 -64.15
CA GLU A 9 9.24 -10.23 -64.51
C GLU A 9 8.66 -9.55 -63.24
N GLY A 10 8.12 -8.32 -63.36
CA GLY A 10 7.08 -7.80 -62.45
C GLY A 10 7.43 -6.61 -61.53
N ALA A 11 7.37 -5.39 -62.05
CA ALA A 11 7.16 -4.15 -61.28
C ALA A 11 5.72 -4.12 -60.68
N GLY A 12 5.35 -3.43 -59.60
CA GLY A 12 6.01 -2.52 -58.67
C GLY A 12 4.95 -1.66 -57.96
N VAL A 13 4.90 -1.68 -56.61
CA VAL A 13 4.41 -0.65 -55.64
C VAL A 13 2.90 -0.23 -55.73
N PRO A 14 2.13 0.21 -54.68
CA PRO A 14 2.39 0.48 -53.24
C PRO A 14 1.35 -0.10 -52.23
N GLY A 15 1.60 0.06 -50.91
CA GLY A 15 0.57 0.44 -49.93
C GLY A 15 0.28 -0.50 -48.73
N GLY A 16 -0.08 0.10 -47.58
CA GLY A 16 -0.96 -0.53 -46.59
C GLY A 16 -0.45 -0.61 -45.14
N LEU A 17 -0.94 0.29 -44.28
CA LEU A 17 -1.01 0.11 -42.82
C LEU A 17 -1.88 -1.11 -42.50
N SER A 18 -1.34 -2.11 -41.77
CA SER A 18 -2.13 -3.25 -41.30
C SER A 18 -2.68 -2.98 -39.89
N THR A 19 -3.93 -2.53 -39.82
CA THR A 19 -4.82 -2.75 -38.68
C THR A 19 -5.23 -4.21 -38.67
N GLN A 20 -4.85 -4.95 -37.61
CA GLN A 20 -5.43 -6.26 -37.33
C GLN A 20 -6.82 -6.04 -36.75
N GLU A 21 -7.82 -6.02 -37.63
CA GLU A 21 -9.23 -6.22 -37.26
C GLU A 21 -9.44 -7.71 -37.01
N ASP A 22 -9.81 -8.07 -35.78
CA ASP A 22 -10.40 -9.37 -35.48
C ASP A 22 -11.68 -9.52 -36.30
N SER A 23 -11.64 -10.42 -37.29
CA SER A 23 -12.78 -10.76 -38.13
C SER A 23 -13.88 -11.42 -37.30
N VAL A 24 -14.92 -10.65 -36.96
CA VAL A 24 -16.22 -11.21 -36.56
C VAL A 24 -16.85 -11.82 -37.82
N ALA A 25 -17.04 -13.13 -37.82
CA ALA A 25 -17.77 -13.83 -38.87
C ALA A 25 -19.18 -13.23 -39.04
N PRO A 26 -19.74 -13.15 -40.25
CA PRO A 26 -21.10 -12.65 -40.43
C PRO A 26 -22.09 -13.55 -39.68
N GLU A 27 -22.94 -12.96 -38.83
CA GLU A 27 -24.10 -13.67 -38.27
C GLU A 27 -25.00 -14.13 -39.43
N GLU A 28 -25.11 -15.44 -39.63
CA GLU A 28 -26.05 -16.01 -40.60
C GLU A 28 -27.49 -15.58 -40.27
N PRO A 29 -28.31 -15.22 -41.28
CA PRO A 29 -29.73 -14.95 -41.10
C PRO A 29 -30.44 -16.13 -40.44
N TRP A 30 -31.37 -15.83 -39.52
CA TRP A 30 -32.09 -16.82 -38.69
C TRP A 30 -32.83 -17.92 -39.50
N GLU A 31 -33.06 -17.72 -40.79
CA GLU A 31 -33.86 -18.59 -41.66
C GLU A 31 -33.13 -19.90 -42.07
N ASP A 32 -31.79 -19.91 -42.13
CA ASP A 32 -31.01 -21.05 -42.64
C ASP A 32 -30.32 -21.90 -41.55
N ALA A 33 -30.21 -21.38 -40.32
CA ALA A 33 -29.59 -22.10 -39.21
C ALA A 33 -30.64 -22.92 -38.46
N GLY A 34 -30.88 -24.15 -38.92
CA GLY A 34 -31.73 -25.17 -38.27
C GLY A 34 -31.46 -25.38 -36.77
N PRO A 35 -32.23 -26.25 -36.08
CA PRO A 35 -32.03 -26.50 -34.65
C PRO A 35 -30.56 -26.83 -34.33
N PRO A 36 -30.02 -26.44 -33.16
CA PRO A 36 -28.64 -26.73 -32.78
C PRO A 36 -28.32 -28.22 -32.98
N GLY A 37 -27.29 -28.52 -33.77
CA GLY A 37 -26.90 -29.91 -34.06
C GLY A 37 -26.47 -30.66 -32.79
N ALA A 38 -27.00 -31.88 -32.61
CA ALA A 38 -26.72 -32.83 -31.52
C ALA A 38 -26.88 -32.25 -30.10
N TRP A 39 -28.13 -32.10 -29.65
CA TRP A 39 -28.44 -31.80 -28.25
C TRP A 39 -28.73 -33.10 -27.47
N GLU A 40 -27.79 -33.56 -26.65
CA GLU A 40 -27.90 -34.82 -25.89
C GLU A 40 -29.17 -34.96 -25.03
N ARG A 41 -29.76 -33.83 -24.61
CA ARG A 41 -30.92 -33.81 -23.71
C ARG A 41 -32.27 -33.71 -24.41
N PHE A 42 -32.38 -32.93 -25.49
CA PHE A 42 -33.64 -32.75 -26.20
C PHE A 42 -33.49 -33.24 -27.64
N ALA A 43 -34.19 -34.33 -27.97
CA ALA A 43 -34.15 -34.98 -29.27
C ALA A 43 -35.44 -34.72 -30.07
N ASP A 44 -35.46 -35.13 -31.34
CA ASP A 44 -36.64 -35.13 -32.21
C ASP A 44 -37.31 -33.75 -32.42
N LEU A 45 -36.49 -32.70 -32.56
CA LEU A 45 -36.98 -31.33 -32.73
C LEU A 45 -37.85 -31.20 -33.98
N THR A 46 -39.14 -30.98 -33.78
CA THR A 46 -40.12 -30.76 -34.85
C THR A 46 -40.69 -29.35 -34.72
N LEU A 47 -40.62 -28.53 -35.77
CA LEU A 47 -41.14 -27.17 -35.73
C LEU A 47 -42.65 -27.16 -35.47
N LEU A 48 -43.10 -26.44 -34.45
CA LEU A 48 -44.53 -26.24 -34.13
C LEU A 48 -45.07 -24.92 -34.66
N GLY A 49 -44.23 -23.88 -34.70
CA GLY A 49 -44.63 -22.58 -35.21
C GLY A 49 -43.58 -21.51 -34.99
N GLN A 50 -43.75 -20.39 -35.69
CA GLN A 50 -42.85 -19.25 -35.64
C GLN A 50 -43.65 -17.95 -35.49
N GLY A 51 -43.19 -17.03 -34.64
CA GLY A 51 -43.80 -15.73 -34.42
C GLY A 51 -42.79 -14.61 -34.20
N GLY A 52 -43.29 -13.41 -33.91
CA GLY A 52 -42.47 -12.19 -33.75
C GLY A 52 -41.46 -12.22 -32.61
N MET A 53 -41.67 -13.10 -31.61
CA MET A 53 -40.78 -13.24 -30.45
C MET A 53 -39.80 -14.42 -30.56
N GLY A 54 -39.96 -15.32 -31.53
CA GLY A 54 -39.21 -16.58 -31.50
C GLY A 54 -39.72 -17.72 -32.39
N VAL A 55 -39.07 -18.87 -32.26
CA VAL A 55 -39.41 -20.13 -32.92
C VAL A 55 -39.69 -21.19 -31.87
N VAL A 56 -40.76 -21.98 -32.04
CA VAL A 56 -41.17 -23.02 -31.08
C VAL A 56 -41.06 -24.40 -31.72
N TYR A 57 -40.35 -25.31 -31.06
CA TYR A 57 -40.19 -26.71 -31.47
C TYR A 57 -40.84 -27.66 -30.46
N ARG A 58 -41.43 -28.76 -30.94
CA ARG A 58 -41.67 -29.96 -30.12
C ARG A 58 -40.34 -30.68 -29.97
N ALA A 59 -40.00 -31.12 -28.76
CA ALA A 59 -38.84 -31.96 -28.52
C ALA A 59 -39.14 -33.04 -27.48
N ARG A 60 -38.39 -34.13 -27.53
CA ARG A 60 -38.38 -35.20 -26.54
C ARG A 60 -37.28 -34.94 -25.52
N ASP A 61 -37.62 -34.68 -24.26
CA ASP A 61 -36.64 -34.66 -23.17
C ASP A 61 -36.17 -36.09 -22.89
N ALA A 62 -34.98 -36.44 -23.39
CA ALA A 62 -34.42 -37.79 -23.28
C ALA A 62 -34.09 -38.18 -21.83
N ARG A 63 -33.88 -37.20 -20.92
CA ARG A 63 -33.60 -37.46 -19.51
C ARG A 63 -34.87 -37.75 -18.71
N LEU A 64 -35.95 -37.02 -19.00
CA LEU A 64 -37.22 -37.14 -18.27
C LEU A 64 -38.26 -38.00 -18.99
N GLY A 65 -38.01 -38.42 -20.22
CA GLY A 65 -38.92 -39.26 -21.00
C GLY A 65 -40.25 -38.58 -21.31
N ARG A 66 -40.28 -37.27 -21.54
CA ARG A 66 -41.50 -36.48 -21.81
C ARG A 66 -41.37 -35.58 -23.03
N ASP A 67 -42.49 -35.25 -23.65
CA ASP A 67 -42.53 -34.27 -24.73
C ASP A 67 -42.66 -32.85 -24.16
N VAL A 68 -41.89 -31.93 -24.73
CA VAL A 68 -41.84 -30.52 -24.32
C VAL A 68 -41.96 -29.61 -25.53
N ALA A 69 -42.41 -28.37 -25.29
CA ALA A 69 -42.28 -27.28 -26.24
C ALA A 69 -41.04 -26.45 -25.89
N LEU A 70 -40.14 -26.24 -26.85
CA LEU A 70 -38.93 -25.44 -26.73
C LEU A 70 -39.10 -24.14 -27.51
N LYS A 71 -39.17 -23.01 -26.80
CA LYS A 71 -39.27 -21.67 -27.41
C LYS A 71 -37.91 -20.99 -27.40
N PHE A 72 -37.37 -20.70 -28.58
CA PHE A 72 -36.15 -19.93 -28.79
C PHE A 72 -36.46 -18.48 -29.11
N VAL A 73 -35.74 -17.54 -28.52
CA VAL A 73 -36.00 -16.09 -28.66
C VAL A 73 -35.07 -15.46 -29.69
N LYS A 74 -35.61 -14.58 -30.55
CA LYS A 74 -34.83 -13.85 -31.58
C LYS A 74 -34.14 -12.60 -31.00
N GLY A 75 -32.89 -12.33 -31.39
CA GLY A 75 -32.20 -11.03 -31.20
C GLY A 75 -31.84 -10.66 -29.76
N THR A 76 -30.91 -11.41 -29.15
CA THR A 76 -30.51 -11.33 -27.74
C THR A 76 -29.50 -10.20 -27.46
N SER A 77 -29.98 -8.98 -27.23
CA SER A 77 -29.22 -8.05 -26.37
C SER A 77 -29.17 -8.62 -24.93
N PRO A 78 -28.08 -8.50 -24.17
CA PRO A 78 -27.97 -9.02 -22.80
C PRO A 78 -29.11 -8.59 -21.86
N ALA A 79 -29.65 -7.39 -22.05
CA ALA A 79 -30.80 -6.87 -21.30
C ALA A 79 -32.13 -7.60 -21.60
N ARG A 80 -32.32 -8.13 -22.81
CA ARG A 80 -33.52 -8.91 -23.19
C ARG A 80 -33.46 -10.35 -22.68
N ALA A 81 -32.27 -10.95 -22.70
CA ALA A 81 -32.02 -12.29 -22.14
C ALA A 81 -32.29 -12.34 -20.62
N MET A 82 -31.81 -11.35 -19.86
CA MET A 82 -32.07 -11.28 -18.41
C MET A 82 -33.56 -11.11 -18.08
N ARG A 83 -34.31 -10.34 -18.88
CA ARG A 83 -35.77 -10.16 -18.70
C ARG A 83 -36.54 -11.47 -18.99
N LEU A 84 -36.17 -12.17 -20.06
CA LEU A 84 -36.75 -13.48 -20.40
C LEU A 84 -36.63 -14.49 -19.25
N VAL A 85 -35.46 -14.52 -18.60
CA VAL A 85 -35.21 -15.39 -17.43
C VAL A 85 -36.07 -14.95 -16.23
N GLN A 86 -36.25 -13.65 -15.99
CA GLN A 86 -37.10 -13.14 -14.91
C GLN A 86 -38.58 -13.47 -15.13
N GLU A 87 -39.08 -13.33 -16.35
CA GLU A 87 -40.48 -13.58 -16.69
C GLU A 87 -40.82 -15.08 -16.66
N ALA A 88 -39.94 -15.93 -17.18
CA ALA A 88 -40.09 -17.38 -17.09
C ALA A 88 -40.05 -17.88 -15.63
N ARG A 89 -39.25 -17.26 -14.75
CA ARG A 89 -39.29 -17.51 -13.30
C ARG A 89 -40.61 -17.07 -12.66
N ALA A 90 -41.20 -15.96 -13.12
CA ALA A 90 -42.50 -15.50 -12.62
C ALA A 90 -43.62 -16.47 -13.01
N GLN A 91 -43.64 -16.95 -14.26
CA GLN A 91 -44.62 -17.94 -14.73
C GLN A 91 -44.44 -19.31 -14.04
N ALA A 92 -43.20 -19.74 -13.80
CA ALA A 92 -42.91 -21.02 -13.11
C ALA A 92 -43.46 -21.08 -11.67
N ARG A 93 -43.79 -19.94 -11.06
CA ARG A 93 -44.39 -19.87 -9.71
C ARG A 93 -45.91 -20.09 -9.71
N ILE A 94 -46.56 -20.05 -10.87
CA ILE A 94 -48.01 -20.18 -10.98
C ILE A 94 -48.37 -21.66 -11.10
N ASP A 95 -48.99 -22.22 -10.06
CA ASP A 95 -49.49 -23.60 -10.09
C ASP A 95 -50.99 -23.60 -10.37
N HIS A 96 -51.37 -23.68 -11.65
CA HIS A 96 -52.76 -23.73 -12.09
C HIS A 96 -52.93 -24.60 -13.34
N PRO A 97 -53.95 -25.46 -13.43
CA PRO A 97 -54.13 -26.40 -14.56
C PRO A 97 -54.33 -25.70 -15.92
N ASN A 98 -54.90 -24.48 -15.92
CA ASN A 98 -55.09 -23.67 -17.13
C ASN A 98 -53.94 -22.69 -17.42
N VAL A 99 -52.75 -22.87 -16.81
CA VAL A 99 -51.53 -22.09 -17.10
C VAL A 99 -50.43 -23.03 -17.60
N CYS A 100 -49.75 -22.64 -18.69
CA CYS A 100 -48.67 -23.44 -19.24
C CYS A 100 -47.49 -23.57 -18.25
N LYS A 101 -47.10 -24.79 -17.91
CA LYS A 101 -45.98 -25.04 -17.00
C LYS A 101 -44.65 -24.76 -17.68
N VAL A 102 -43.81 -23.94 -17.05
CA VAL A 102 -42.41 -23.75 -17.43
C VAL A 102 -41.56 -24.76 -16.68
N TYR A 103 -40.77 -25.54 -17.40
CA TYR A 103 -39.89 -26.56 -16.83
C TYR A 103 -38.48 -26.04 -16.60
N GLU A 104 -37.94 -25.28 -17.54
CA GLU A 104 -36.56 -24.80 -17.49
C GLU A 104 -36.36 -23.58 -18.39
N VAL A 105 -35.38 -22.75 -18.02
CA VAL A 105 -34.80 -21.72 -18.88
C VAL A 105 -33.31 -22.00 -18.95
N GLY A 106 -32.76 -21.98 -20.17
CA GLY A 106 -31.35 -22.25 -20.38
C GLY A 106 -30.84 -21.62 -21.66
N GLN A 107 -29.58 -21.92 -21.99
CA GLN A 107 -28.94 -21.45 -23.20
C GLN A 107 -28.28 -22.64 -23.90
N VAL A 108 -28.41 -22.72 -25.22
CA VAL A 108 -27.74 -23.72 -26.06
C VAL A 108 -27.19 -23.05 -27.31
N ALA A 109 -25.90 -23.26 -27.60
CA ALA A 109 -25.20 -22.63 -28.73
C ALA A 109 -25.41 -21.10 -28.80
N GLY A 110 -25.35 -20.41 -27.66
CA GLY A 110 -25.56 -18.96 -27.57
C GLY A 110 -27.00 -18.49 -27.74
N ARG A 111 -27.97 -19.41 -27.85
CA ARG A 111 -29.40 -19.10 -28.00
C ARG A 111 -30.15 -19.45 -26.72
N ASP A 112 -30.83 -18.46 -26.15
CA ASP A 112 -31.68 -18.66 -24.98
C ASP A 112 -32.96 -19.41 -25.36
N PHE A 113 -33.34 -20.40 -24.55
CA PHE A 113 -34.55 -21.18 -24.74
C PHE A 113 -35.37 -21.31 -23.44
N ILE A 114 -36.68 -21.46 -23.60
CA ILE A 114 -37.61 -21.85 -22.53
C ILE A 114 -38.19 -23.22 -22.87
N ALA A 115 -38.00 -24.20 -21.99
CA ALA A 115 -38.66 -25.49 -22.06
C ALA A 115 -39.96 -25.45 -21.25
N MET A 116 -41.09 -25.72 -21.90
CA MET A 116 -42.43 -25.63 -21.32
C MET A 116 -43.31 -26.82 -21.70
N GLN A 117 -44.48 -26.91 -21.08
CA GLN A 117 -45.50 -27.92 -21.37
C GLN A 117 -45.88 -27.91 -22.85
N LEU A 118 -45.83 -29.08 -23.49
CA LEU A 118 -46.41 -29.27 -24.81
C LEU A 118 -47.94 -29.35 -24.67
N VAL A 119 -48.66 -28.40 -25.26
CA VAL A 119 -50.11 -28.32 -25.23
C VAL A 119 -50.65 -28.75 -26.60
N ALA A 120 -51.26 -29.93 -26.68
CA ALA A 120 -51.84 -30.48 -27.91
C ALA A 120 -53.21 -29.84 -28.22
N GLY A 121 -53.23 -28.51 -28.42
CA GLY A 121 -54.46 -27.72 -28.61
C GLY A 121 -54.39 -26.78 -29.81
N ARG A 122 -55.54 -26.23 -30.20
CA ARG A 122 -55.65 -25.16 -31.21
C ARG A 122 -55.68 -23.80 -30.51
N ARG A 123 -55.18 -22.75 -31.15
CA ARG A 123 -55.33 -21.38 -30.64
C ARG A 123 -56.81 -20.97 -30.60
N LEU A 124 -57.18 -20.14 -29.63
CA LEU A 124 -58.57 -19.74 -29.41
C LEU A 124 -59.15 -18.95 -30.61
N ASP A 125 -58.34 -18.14 -31.29
CA ASP A 125 -58.76 -17.42 -32.52
C ASP A 125 -59.26 -18.37 -33.62
N VAL A 126 -58.65 -19.56 -33.71
CA VAL A 126 -58.98 -20.58 -34.70
C VAL A 126 -60.06 -21.53 -34.21
N ALA A 127 -60.06 -21.87 -32.91
CA ALA A 127 -60.99 -22.84 -32.35
C ALA A 127 -62.36 -22.25 -31.97
N ALA A 128 -62.45 -20.94 -31.70
CA ALA A 128 -63.69 -20.30 -31.28
C ALA A 128 -64.83 -20.44 -32.31
N VAL A 129 -64.52 -20.57 -33.61
CA VAL A 129 -65.53 -20.79 -34.65
C VAL A 129 -66.29 -22.10 -34.44
N ASP A 130 -65.64 -23.12 -33.88
CA ASP A 130 -66.19 -24.46 -33.66
C ASP A 130 -66.87 -24.60 -32.28
N MET A 131 -66.91 -23.54 -31.47
CA MET A 131 -67.46 -23.55 -30.11
C MET A 131 -68.90 -23.04 -30.06
N SER A 132 -69.73 -23.65 -29.21
CA SER A 132 -71.02 -23.07 -28.83
C SER A 132 -70.82 -21.78 -28.01
N LEU A 133 -71.89 -20.98 -27.86
CA LEU A 133 -71.87 -19.78 -27.02
C LEU A 133 -71.43 -20.11 -25.59
N GLU A 134 -72.00 -21.17 -25.03
CA GLU A 134 -71.68 -21.68 -23.69
C GLU A 134 -70.22 -22.12 -23.61
N GLY A 135 -69.71 -22.81 -24.64
CA GLY A 135 -68.31 -23.21 -24.73
C GLY A 135 -67.34 -22.04 -24.72
N LYS A 136 -67.64 -20.96 -25.46
CA LYS A 136 -66.84 -19.73 -25.47
C LYS A 136 -66.81 -19.06 -24.10
N VAL A 137 -67.97 -18.95 -23.46
CA VAL A 137 -68.08 -18.34 -22.12
C VAL A 137 -67.36 -19.19 -21.06
N GLN A 138 -67.51 -20.52 -21.12
CA GLN A 138 -66.84 -21.46 -20.22
C GLN A 138 -65.32 -21.38 -20.35
N VAL A 139 -64.80 -21.30 -21.58
CA VAL A 139 -63.36 -21.10 -21.82
C VAL A 139 -62.87 -19.80 -21.20
N LEU A 140 -63.57 -18.69 -21.41
CA LEU A 140 -63.14 -17.40 -20.86
C LEU A 140 -63.27 -17.32 -19.33
N ARG A 141 -64.26 -18.00 -18.73
CA ARG A 141 -64.36 -18.17 -17.28
C ARG A 141 -63.12 -18.89 -16.74
N ASP A 142 -62.75 -20.02 -17.35
CA ASP A 142 -61.62 -20.84 -16.90
C ASP A 142 -60.28 -20.08 -17.09
N VAL A 143 -60.15 -19.29 -18.16
CA VAL A 143 -59.00 -18.37 -18.36
C VAL A 143 -58.98 -17.25 -17.31
N ALA A 144 -60.13 -16.66 -16.98
CA ALA A 144 -60.21 -15.61 -15.96
C ALA A 144 -59.80 -16.12 -14.56
N LEU A 145 -60.09 -17.40 -14.24
CA LEU A 145 -59.61 -18.06 -13.03
C LEU A 145 -58.08 -18.25 -13.04
N ALA A 146 -57.49 -18.68 -14.15
CA ALA A 146 -56.03 -18.78 -14.30
C ALA A 146 -55.33 -17.42 -14.10
N ILE A 147 -55.88 -16.36 -14.70
CA ILE A 147 -55.33 -15.00 -14.57
C ILE A 147 -55.49 -14.48 -13.14
N HIS A 148 -56.56 -14.84 -12.44
CA HIS A 148 -56.69 -14.50 -11.03
C HIS A 148 -55.60 -15.13 -10.18
N GLU A 149 -55.22 -16.38 -10.45
CA GLU A 149 -54.13 -17.05 -9.71
C GLU A 149 -52.79 -16.35 -9.95
N ALA A 150 -52.51 -15.93 -11.19
CA ALA A 150 -51.35 -15.10 -11.49
C ALA A 150 -51.37 -13.77 -10.71
N HIS A 151 -52.53 -13.09 -10.65
CA HIS A 151 -52.68 -11.84 -9.89
C HIS A 151 -52.43 -12.01 -8.40
N ARG A 152 -52.80 -13.16 -7.80
CA ARG A 152 -52.52 -13.47 -6.38
C ARG A 152 -51.03 -13.53 -6.08
N LEU A 153 -50.23 -13.94 -7.06
CA LEU A 153 -48.77 -14.01 -6.98
C LEU A 153 -48.07 -12.70 -7.41
N GLY A 154 -48.84 -11.64 -7.67
CA GLY A 154 -48.34 -10.33 -8.09
C GLY A 154 -47.93 -10.27 -9.57
N VAL A 155 -48.33 -11.25 -10.39
CA VAL A 155 -47.99 -11.33 -11.82
C VAL A 155 -49.17 -10.83 -12.66
N ILE A 156 -48.95 -9.82 -13.51
CA ILE A 156 -49.92 -9.28 -14.47
C ILE A 156 -49.50 -9.73 -15.88
N HIS A 157 -50.43 -10.24 -16.70
CA HIS A 157 -50.11 -10.85 -17.99
C HIS A 157 -49.77 -9.84 -19.08
N ARG A 158 -50.51 -8.72 -19.17
CA ARG A 158 -50.28 -7.57 -20.07
C ARG A 158 -50.46 -7.80 -21.58
N ASP A 159 -50.59 -9.03 -22.08
CA ASP A 159 -50.77 -9.35 -23.50
C ASP A 159 -51.83 -10.46 -23.69
N LEU A 160 -52.99 -10.31 -23.03
CA LEU A 160 -54.10 -11.24 -23.18
C LEU A 160 -54.82 -11.04 -24.51
N LYS A 161 -54.77 -12.08 -25.34
CA LYS A 161 -55.41 -12.14 -26.66
C LYS A 161 -55.69 -13.59 -27.06
N PRO A 162 -56.59 -13.84 -28.02
CA PRO A 162 -56.94 -15.20 -28.45
C PRO A 162 -55.75 -16.07 -28.89
N SER A 163 -54.71 -15.48 -29.50
CA SER A 163 -53.54 -16.24 -29.97
C SER A 163 -52.59 -16.71 -28.86
N ASN A 164 -52.73 -16.19 -27.63
CA ASN A 164 -51.97 -16.62 -26.45
C ASN A 164 -52.76 -17.63 -25.58
N ILE A 165 -53.91 -18.12 -26.06
CA ILE A 165 -54.73 -19.13 -25.36
C ILE A 165 -54.86 -20.34 -26.28
N LEU A 166 -54.36 -21.49 -25.83
CA LEU A 166 -54.56 -22.77 -26.50
C LEU A 166 -55.74 -23.51 -25.87
N VAL A 167 -56.56 -24.15 -26.68
CA VAL A 167 -57.70 -24.95 -26.22
C VAL A 167 -57.59 -26.38 -26.70
N GLN A 168 -57.78 -27.31 -25.78
CA GLN A 168 -57.87 -28.74 -26.05
C GLN A 168 -59.31 -29.19 -25.86
N ARG A 169 -59.71 -30.23 -26.59
CA ARG A 169 -61.00 -30.89 -26.37
C ARG A 169 -60.74 -32.13 -25.52
N SER A 170 -61.37 -32.19 -24.35
CA SER A 170 -61.29 -33.39 -23.49
C SER A 170 -62.02 -34.57 -24.14
N GLU A 171 -61.73 -35.78 -23.65
CA GLU A 171 -62.45 -37.01 -24.07
C GLU A 171 -63.97 -36.91 -23.84
N GLU A 172 -64.37 -36.13 -22.82
CA GLU A 172 -65.76 -35.82 -22.46
C GLU A 172 -66.39 -34.70 -23.33
N GLY A 173 -65.64 -34.15 -24.30
CA GLY A 173 -66.09 -33.14 -25.24
C GLY A 173 -66.03 -31.69 -24.73
N ARG A 174 -65.54 -31.44 -23.51
CA ARG A 174 -65.38 -30.10 -22.90
C ARG A 174 -64.12 -29.40 -23.44
N TRP A 175 -64.18 -28.08 -23.59
CA TRP A 175 -63.02 -27.27 -23.95
C TRP A 175 -62.17 -26.94 -22.71
N PHE A 176 -60.88 -27.22 -22.78
CA PHE A 176 -59.91 -26.98 -21.73
C PHE A 176 -58.86 -25.96 -22.18
N PRO A 177 -58.89 -24.72 -21.67
CA PRO A 177 -57.94 -23.69 -22.06
C PRO A 177 -56.61 -23.78 -21.29
N VAL A 178 -55.52 -23.40 -21.94
CA VAL A 178 -54.20 -23.20 -21.35
C VAL A 178 -53.67 -21.84 -21.81
N VAL A 179 -53.41 -20.97 -20.84
CA VAL A 179 -52.83 -19.64 -21.06
C VAL A 179 -51.33 -19.79 -21.27
N MET A 180 -50.84 -19.19 -22.35
CA MET A 180 -49.46 -19.20 -22.79
C MET A 180 -48.82 -17.82 -22.59
N ASP A 181 -47.48 -17.79 -22.53
CA ASP A 181 -46.68 -16.57 -22.70
C ASP A 181 -47.07 -15.40 -21.79
N PHE A 182 -46.73 -15.49 -20.49
CA PHE A 182 -46.84 -14.35 -19.58
C PHE A 182 -45.87 -13.24 -19.97
N GLY A 183 -46.35 -12.33 -20.82
CA GLY A 183 -45.79 -11.02 -21.09
C GLY A 183 -44.29 -11.01 -21.40
N LEU A 184 -43.81 -11.93 -22.24
CA LEU A 184 -42.44 -11.91 -22.73
C LEU A 184 -42.19 -10.64 -23.55
N ALA A 185 -41.59 -9.61 -22.94
CA ALA A 185 -41.20 -8.34 -23.53
C ALA A 185 -42.31 -7.50 -24.21
N GLN A 186 -42.85 -6.53 -23.47
CA GLN A 186 -43.22 -5.21 -24.03
C GLN A 186 -43.26 -4.15 -22.92
N GLU A 187 -42.11 -3.55 -22.59
CA GLU A 187 -42.11 -2.14 -22.21
C GLU A 187 -42.12 -1.36 -23.51
N THR A 188 -43.31 -0.86 -23.86
CA THR A 188 -43.56 0.37 -24.60
C THR A 188 -42.34 0.95 -25.31
N GLY A 189 -42.19 0.64 -26.60
CA GLY A 189 -41.39 1.42 -27.55
C GLY A 189 -41.99 2.82 -27.80
N LEU A 190 -42.24 3.56 -26.72
CA LEU A 190 -42.70 4.95 -26.72
C LEU A 190 -41.63 5.91 -26.20
N GLU A 191 -40.50 5.41 -25.66
CA GLU A 191 -39.37 6.25 -25.26
C GLU A 191 -38.26 6.38 -26.33
N ARG A 192 -38.39 5.72 -27.47
CA ARG A 192 -37.57 5.97 -28.67
C ARG A 192 -38.46 5.96 -29.89
N GLY A 193 -38.42 7.07 -30.63
CA GLY A 193 -39.39 7.42 -31.66
C GLY A 193 -39.59 6.36 -32.74
N LEU A 194 -40.73 6.52 -33.43
CA LEU A 194 -41.02 6.03 -34.78
C LEU A 194 -39.74 5.70 -35.56
N THR A 195 -39.30 4.44 -35.50
CA THR A 195 -38.25 3.96 -36.38
C THR A 195 -38.84 3.80 -37.77
N GLN A 196 -38.08 4.23 -38.79
CA GLN A 196 -38.41 4.45 -40.20
C GLN A 196 -38.90 3.21 -41.01
N SER A 197 -39.59 2.25 -40.40
CA SER A 197 -40.12 1.06 -41.09
C SER A 197 -41.59 0.75 -40.81
N GLY A 198 -42.33 1.60 -40.07
CA GLY A 198 -43.80 1.50 -39.95
C GLY A 198 -44.34 0.24 -39.24
N ALA A 199 -43.46 -0.61 -38.69
CA ALA A 199 -43.86 -1.81 -37.96
C ALA A 199 -44.09 -1.47 -36.47
N VAL A 200 -45.36 -1.31 -36.07
CA VAL A 200 -45.71 -1.42 -34.64
C VAL A 200 -45.59 -2.89 -34.27
N LEU A 201 -44.58 -3.21 -33.46
CA LEU A 201 -44.43 -4.53 -32.86
C LEU A 201 -45.51 -4.68 -31.78
N GLY A 202 -46.60 -5.41 -32.07
CA GLY A 202 -47.70 -5.67 -31.15
C GLY A 202 -49.07 -5.61 -31.84
N THR A 203 -50.09 -6.27 -31.27
CA THR A 203 -51.47 -6.21 -31.78
C THR A 203 -52.28 -5.24 -30.90
N PRO A 204 -52.37 -3.93 -31.24
CA PRO A 204 -52.99 -2.92 -30.38
C PRO A 204 -54.48 -3.15 -30.07
N SER A 205 -55.15 -4.05 -30.79
CA SER A 205 -56.59 -4.32 -30.67
C SER A 205 -57.05 -4.86 -29.31
N TYR A 206 -56.16 -5.36 -28.47
CA TYR A 206 -56.48 -5.92 -27.14
C TYR A 206 -55.90 -5.08 -25.97
N MET A 207 -55.14 -4.03 -26.27
CA MET A 207 -54.52 -3.19 -25.24
C MET A 207 -55.60 -2.38 -24.49
N SER A 208 -55.47 -2.32 -23.18
CA SER A 208 -56.26 -1.39 -22.37
C SER A 208 -55.88 0.07 -22.65
N PRO A 209 -56.77 1.06 -22.41
CA PRO A 209 -56.46 2.48 -22.60
C PRO A 209 -55.21 2.95 -21.85
N GLU A 210 -54.98 2.47 -20.63
CA GLU A 210 -53.77 2.77 -19.85
C GLU A 210 -52.49 2.20 -20.49
N GLN A 211 -52.55 1.00 -21.10
CA GLN A 211 -51.44 0.45 -21.88
C GLN A 211 -51.20 1.25 -23.17
N ALA A 212 -52.27 1.65 -23.85
CA ALA A 212 -52.20 2.47 -25.07
C ALA A 212 -51.60 3.87 -24.82
N ARG A 213 -51.75 4.43 -23.61
CA ARG A 213 -51.10 5.69 -23.19
C ARG A 213 -49.63 5.52 -22.76
N GLY A 214 -49.19 4.28 -22.52
CA GLY A 214 -47.89 4.01 -21.92
C GLY A 214 -47.78 4.40 -20.44
N ASP A 215 -48.90 4.51 -19.72
CA ASP A 215 -48.89 4.86 -18.29
C ASP A 215 -48.58 3.63 -17.43
N VAL A 216 -47.29 3.31 -17.32
CA VAL A 216 -46.78 2.15 -16.56
C VAL A 216 -47.23 2.17 -15.10
N ARG A 217 -47.46 3.35 -14.51
CA ARG A 217 -47.89 3.50 -13.11
C ARG A 217 -49.38 3.21 -12.91
N ALA A 218 -50.17 3.29 -13.97
CA ALA A 218 -51.61 2.97 -13.94
C ALA A 218 -51.93 1.51 -14.30
N LEU A 219 -50.93 0.71 -14.70
CA LEU A 219 -51.11 -0.71 -15.02
C LEU A 219 -51.34 -1.54 -13.77
N ASP A 220 -52.51 -2.14 -13.66
CA ASP A 220 -52.83 -3.10 -12.59
C ASP A 220 -53.61 -4.30 -13.14
N ARG A 221 -54.05 -5.19 -12.25
CA ARG A 221 -54.87 -6.38 -12.59
C ARG A 221 -56.09 -6.11 -13.48
N ARG A 222 -56.62 -4.88 -13.49
CA ARG A 222 -57.80 -4.46 -14.28
C ARG A 222 -57.45 -4.20 -15.74
N SER A 223 -56.17 -4.07 -16.07
CA SER A 223 -55.68 -4.07 -17.46
C SER A 223 -55.86 -5.45 -18.10
N ASP A 224 -55.59 -6.53 -17.36
CA ASP A 224 -55.85 -7.90 -17.83
C ASP A 224 -57.37 -8.19 -17.93
N VAL A 225 -58.20 -7.63 -17.04
CA VAL A 225 -59.68 -7.72 -17.15
C VAL A 225 -60.18 -7.13 -18.47
N TYR A 226 -59.58 -6.02 -18.92
CA TYR A 226 -59.88 -5.45 -20.23
C TYR A 226 -59.46 -6.40 -21.37
N GLY A 227 -58.25 -6.96 -21.31
CA GLY A 227 -57.75 -7.93 -22.29
C GLY A 227 -58.61 -9.21 -22.38
N LEU A 228 -59.11 -9.70 -21.24
CA LEU A 228 -60.09 -10.79 -21.19
C LEU A 228 -61.41 -10.40 -21.87
N GLY A 229 -61.90 -9.19 -21.60
CA GLY A 229 -63.09 -8.63 -22.26
C GLY A 229 -62.93 -8.51 -23.77
N ALA A 230 -61.77 -8.05 -24.24
CA ALA A 230 -61.47 -7.94 -25.67
C ALA A 230 -61.38 -9.31 -26.35
N THR A 231 -60.77 -10.28 -25.67
CA THR A 231 -60.68 -11.68 -26.11
C THR A 231 -62.07 -12.32 -26.21
N LEU A 232 -62.93 -12.12 -25.21
CA LEU A 232 -64.31 -12.61 -25.22
C LEU A 232 -65.13 -11.94 -26.32
N TYR A 233 -64.98 -10.62 -26.50
CA TYR A 233 -65.69 -9.87 -27.53
C TYR A 233 -65.42 -10.45 -28.93
N GLU A 234 -64.16 -10.72 -29.25
CA GLU A 234 -63.80 -11.34 -30.53
C GLU A 234 -64.31 -12.77 -30.66
N ALA A 235 -64.18 -13.60 -29.61
CA ALA A 235 -64.70 -14.96 -29.63
C ALA A 235 -66.22 -14.99 -29.94
N LEU A 236 -66.98 -14.00 -29.46
CA LEU A 236 -68.41 -13.89 -29.69
C LEU A 236 -68.77 -13.22 -31.02
N CYS A 237 -68.12 -12.11 -31.36
CA CYS A 237 -68.48 -11.26 -32.50
C CYS A 237 -67.72 -11.62 -33.79
N GLY A 238 -66.68 -12.45 -33.71
CA GLY A 238 -65.80 -12.81 -34.83
C GLY A 238 -64.82 -11.72 -35.25
N VAL A 239 -64.87 -10.54 -34.61
CA VAL A 239 -63.98 -9.40 -34.87
C VAL A 239 -63.54 -8.76 -33.56
N ALA A 240 -62.31 -8.26 -33.50
CA ALA A 240 -61.80 -7.55 -32.33
C ALA A 240 -62.60 -6.26 -32.04
N PRO A 241 -62.60 -5.75 -30.78
CA PRO A 241 -63.35 -4.55 -30.40
C PRO A 241 -62.99 -3.31 -31.22
N PHE A 242 -61.70 -3.17 -31.56
CA PHE A 242 -61.17 -2.08 -32.37
C PHE A 242 -60.24 -2.62 -33.46
N HIS A 243 -60.43 -2.12 -34.68
CA HIS A 243 -59.62 -2.42 -35.85
C HIS A 243 -59.35 -1.13 -36.62
N GLY A 244 -58.31 -1.12 -37.46
CA GLY A 244 -57.87 0.08 -38.18
C GLY A 244 -56.75 -0.25 -39.15
N VAL A 245 -56.53 0.64 -40.12
CA VAL A 245 -55.55 0.47 -41.21
C VAL A 245 -54.10 0.57 -40.72
N SER A 246 -53.89 1.16 -39.55
CA SER A 246 -52.59 1.28 -38.90
C SER A 246 -52.72 1.07 -37.40
N ALA A 247 -51.64 0.63 -36.76
CA ALA A 247 -51.61 0.46 -35.32
C ALA A 247 -51.86 1.77 -34.54
N ALA A 248 -51.42 2.91 -35.07
CA ALA A 248 -51.73 4.23 -34.50
C ALA A 248 -53.24 4.54 -34.55
N SER A 249 -53.93 4.15 -35.63
CA SER A 249 -55.39 4.28 -35.74
C SER A 249 -56.11 3.40 -34.71
N VAL A 250 -55.65 2.16 -34.51
CA VAL A 250 -56.23 1.28 -33.49
C VAL A 250 -56.01 1.85 -32.08
N LEU A 251 -54.82 2.35 -31.76
CA LEU A 251 -54.54 3.00 -30.47
C LEU A 251 -55.43 4.23 -30.26
N HIS A 252 -55.66 5.03 -31.31
CA HIS A 252 -56.58 6.16 -31.24
C HIS A 252 -58.01 5.72 -30.89
N HIS A 253 -58.53 4.67 -31.54
CA HIS A 253 -59.86 4.11 -31.23
C HIS A 253 -59.93 3.54 -29.81
N VAL A 254 -58.88 2.83 -29.37
CA VAL A 254 -58.77 2.34 -27.98
C VAL A 254 -58.81 3.48 -26.96
N LEU A 255 -58.29 4.67 -27.28
CA LEU A 255 -58.27 5.80 -26.36
C LEU A 255 -59.55 6.64 -26.36
N HIS A 256 -60.21 6.80 -27.51
CA HIS A 256 -61.25 7.83 -27.69
C HIS A 256 -62.62 7.31 -28.14
N GLU A 257 -62.71 6.11 -28.69
CA GLU A 257 -63.98 5.59 -29.24
C GLU A 257 -64.61 4.55 -28.31
N ASP A 258 -65.93 4.60 -28.16
CA ASP A 258 -66.68 3.57 -27.45
C ASP A 258 -66.77 2.31 -28.30
N VAL A 259 -66.73 1.14 -27.64
CA VAL A 259 -66.85 -0.15 -28.33
C VAL A 259 -68.25 -0.28 -28.93
N ARG A 260 -68.33 -0.78 -30.16
CA ARG A 260 -69.61 -1.09 -30.80
C ARG A 260 -70.37 -2.13 -29.97
N ALA A 261 -71.66 -1.89 -29.71
CA ALA A 261 -72.47 -2.80 -28.92
C ALA A 261 -72.47 -4.22 -29.52
N PRO A 262 -72.11 -5.28 -28.77
CA PRO A 262 -72.09 -6.66 -29.26
C PRO A 262 -73.39 -7.12 -29.92
N ARG A 263 -74.56 -6.74 -29.40
CA ARG A 263 -75.87 -7.10 -29.99
C ARG A 263 -76.14 -6.43 -31.34
N ALA A 264 -75.40 -5.38 -31.68
CA ALA A 264 -75.44 -4.79 -33.02
C ALA A 264 -74.66 -5.60 -34.07
N LEU A 265 -73.81 -6.55 -33.64
CA LEU A 265 -73.09 -7.49 -34.50
C LEU A 265 -73.69 -8.90 -34.44
N VAL A 266 -74.14 -9.32 -33.25
CA VAL A 266 -74.77 -10.62 -32.99
C VAL A 266 -76.13 -10.39 -32.32
N PRO A 267 -77.22 -10.18 -33.09
CA PRO A 267 -78.53 -9.82 -32.54
C PRO A 267 -79.10 -10.80 -31.51
N GLY A 268 -78.70 -12.08 -31.57
CA GLY A 268 -79.11 -13.14 -30.63
C GLY A 268 -78.31 -13.20 -29.33
N LEU A 269 -77.35 -12.29 -29.09
CA LEU A 269 -76.53 -12.33 -27.88
C LEU A 269 -77.35 -11.95 -26.63
N PRO A 270 -77.28 -12.73 -25.54
CA PRO A 270 -77.96 -12.41 -24.29
C PRO A 270 -77.52 -11.08 -23.67
N VAL A 271 -78.48 -10.35 -23.07
CA VAL A 271 -78.28 -9.02 -22.48
C VAL A 271 -77.25 -9.05 -21.34
N ASP A 272 -77.25 -10.10 -20.54
CA ASP A 272 -76.32 -10.27 -19.42
C ASP A 272 -74.88 -10.36 -19.93
N LEU A 273 -74.64 -11.10 -21.02
CA LEU A 273 -73.31 -11.25 -21.60
C LEU A 273 -72.81 -9.96 -22.27
N GLU A 274 -73.71 -9.19 -22.90
CA GLU A 274 -73.38 -7.84 -23.38
C GLU A 274 -73.00 -6.91 -22.22
N THR A 275 -73.71 -6.99 -21.08
CA THR A 275 -73.44 -6.20 -19.88
C THR A 275 -72.06 -6.53 -19.29
N VAL A 276 -71.72 -7.81 -19.18
CA VAL A 276 -70.39 -8.28 -18.73
C VAL A 276 -69.29 -7.76 -19.65
N LEU A 277 -69.47 -7.87 -20.98
CA LEU A 277 -68.50 -7.41 -21.98
C LEU A 277 -68.23 -5.90 -21.90
N LEU A 278 -69.30 -5.09 -21.92
CA LEU A 278 -69.16 -3.63 -21.89
C LEU A 278 -68.56 -3.15 -20.57
N LYS A 279 -68.81 -3.86 -19.46
CA LYS A 279 -68.16 -3.59 -18.19
C LYS A 279 -66.66 -3.88 -18.21
N CYS A 280 -66.21 -4.98 -18.82
CA CYS A 280 -64.77 -5.25 -19.00
C CYS A 280 -64.09 -4.21 -19.88
N LEU A 281 -64.77 -3.75 -20.95
CA LEU A 281 -64.24 -2.85 -21.96
C LEU A 281 -64.40 -1.35 -21.61
N SER A 282 -64.78 -1.03 -20.37
CA SER A 282 -64.88 0.37 -19.92
C SER A 282 -63.52 1.08 -19.97
N LYS A 283 -63.50 2.34 -20.42
CA LYS A 283 -62.25 3.11 -20.52
C LYS A 283 -61.65 3.40 -19.15
N GLU A 284 -62.50 3.64 -18.15
CA GLU A 284 -62.08 3.92 -16.77
C GLU A 284 -61.82 2.60 -15.99
N PRO A 285 -60.60 2.35 -15.48
CA PRO A 285 -60.30 1.13 -14.75
C PRO A 285 -61.22 0.90 -13.54
N ALA A 286 -61.67 1.97 -12.86
CA ALA A 286 -62.57 1.86 -11.71
C ALA A 286 -63.98 1.35 -12.07
N ALA A 287 -64.39 1.44 -13.33
CA ALA A 287 -65.69 0.98 -13.80
C ALA A 287 -65.68 -0.49 -14.27
N ARG A 288 -64.50 -1.12 -14.37
CA ARG A 288 -64.34 -2.54 -14.73
C ARG A 288 -64.58 -3.46 -13.53
N TYR A 289 -64.57 -4.76 -13.76
CA TYR A 289 -64.48 -5.71 -12.65
C TYR A 289 -63.19 -5.48 -11.85
N GLY A 290 -63.31 -5.49 -10.52
CA GLY A 290 -62.16 -5.26 -9.65
C GLY A 290 -61.08 -6.31 -9.87
N SER A 291 -61.44 -7.59 -10.04
CA SER A 291 -60.54 -8.73 -10.27
C SER A 291 -60.98 -9.60 -11.44
N ALA A 292 -60.06 -10.41 -11.98
CA ALA A 292 -60.40 -11.48 -12.91
C ALA A 292 -61.34 -12.53 -12.30
N ARG A 293 -61.25 -12.79 -10.98
CA ARG A 293 -62.21 -13.63 -10.26
C ARG A 293 -63.65 -13.11 -10.30
N ALA A 294 -63.86 -11.81 -10.11
CA ALA A 294 -65.19 -11.21 -10.16
C ALA A 294 -65.81 -11.32 -11.57
N LEU A 295 -64.98 -11.26 -12.61
CA LEU A 295 -65.41 -11.57 -13.98
C LEU A 295 -65.77 -13.05 -14.12
N ALA A 296 -64.93 -13.97 -13.63
CA ALA A 296 -65.21 -15.41 -13.68
C ALA A 296 -66.52 -15.80 -12.95
N GLU A 297 -66.81 -15.16 -11.83
CA GLU A 297 -68.05 -15.38 -11.06
C GLU A 297 -69.30 -14.93 -11.85
N ASP A 298 -69.26 -13.78 -12.53
CA ASP A 298 -70.38 -13.33 -13.38
C ASP A 298 -70.53 -14.20 -14.65
N LEU A 299 -69.43 -14.65 -15.26
CA LEU A 299 -69.48 -15.61 -16.38
C LEU A 299 -70.00 -16.98 -15.92
N GLY A 300 -69.68 -17.41 -14.70
CA GLY A 300 -70.21 -18.62 -14.07
C GLY A 300 -71.72 -18.52 -13.86
N ARG A 301 -72.18 -17.44 -13.23
CA ARG A 301 -73.62 -17.15 -13.05
C ARG A 301 -74.39 -17.19 -14.34
N PHE A 302 -73.84 -16.59 -15.41
CA PHE A 302 -74.45 -16.66 -16.73
C PHE A 302 -74.59 -18.10 -17.26
N LEU A 303 -73.56 -18.95 -17.08
CA LEU A 303 -73.62 -20.36 -17.47
C LEU A 303 -74.61 -21.18 -16.64
N ASP A 304 -74.78 -20.82 -15.37
CA ASP A 304 -75.68 -21.48 -14.42
C ASP A 304 -77.13 -20.95 -14.50
N GLY A 305 -77.39 -19.93 -15.35
CA GLY A 305 -78.70 -19.28 -15.48
C GLY A 305 -79.08 -18.34 -14.32
N GLU A 306 -78.10 -17.95 -13.51
CA GLU A 306 -78.25 -17.04 -12.38
C GLU A 306 -78.08 -15.56 -12.80
N PRO A 307 -78.74 -14.60 -12.11
CA PRO A 307 -78.54 -13.18 -12.37
C PRO A 307 -77.10 -12.71 -12.11
N ILE A 308 -76.52 -12.00 -13.07
CA ILE A 308 -75.18 -11.39 -12.95
C ILE A 308 -75.15 -10.26 -11.90
N LEU A 309 -74.01 -10.04 -11.24
CA LEU A 309 -73.81 -9.00 -10.22
C LEU A 309 -73.43 -7.64 -10.83
N GLY A 310 -72.93 -7.62 -12.06
CA GLY A 310 -72.59 -6.39 -12.79
C GLY A 310 -73.79 -5.50 -13.12
N ARG A 311 -74.11 -4.52 -12.26
CA ARG A 311 -75.11 -3.48 -12.58
C ARG A 311 -74.54 -2.41 -13.53
N GLY A 312 -75.22 -2.13 -14.65
CA GLY A 312 -74.90 -1.02 -15.56
C GLY A 312 -75.14 0.37 -14.95
N PRO A 313 -74.61 1.46 -15.54
CA PRO A 313 -74.76 2.81 -15.01
C PRO A 313 -76.22 3.28 -15.02
N GLY A 314 -76.75 3.62 -13.84
CA GLY A 314 -78.14 4.02 -13.64
C GLY A 314 -78.49 5.44 -14.14
N PRO A 315 -79.80 5.75 -14.27
CA PRO A 315 -80.32 7.00 -14.82
C PRO A 315 -79.94 8.26 -14.01
N TRP A 316 -79.49 8.10 -12.77
CA TRP A 316 -79.09 9.19 -11.87
C TRP A 316 -77.83 9.95 -12.31
N ALA A 317 -76.93 9.31 -13.07
CA ALA A 317 -75.75 9.98 -13.63
C ALA A 317 -76.09 11.01 -14.74
N ARG A 318 -77.30 10.93 -15.33
CA ARG A 318 -77.78 11.89 -16.35
C ARG A 318 -78.43 13.14 -15.74
N LEU A 319 -78.81 13.11 -14.46
CA LEU A 319 -79.51 14.21 -13.79
C LEU A 319 -78.56 15.28 -13.23
N VAL A 320 -77.32 14.89 -12.87
CA VAL A 320 -76.28 15.77 -12.31
C VAL A 320 -75.81 16.86 -13.30
N ARG A 321 -76.00 16.67 -14.61
CA ARG A 321 -75.74 17.70 -15.63
C ARG A 321 -76.75 18.86 -15.65
N ARG A 322 -77.92 18.70 -15.02
CA ARG A 322 -79.00 19.72 -15.03
C ARG A 322 -78.97 20.68 -13.84
N TRP A 323 -78.07 20.49 -12.89
CA TRP A 323 -78.10 21.17 -11.58
C TRP A 323 -77.20 22.43 -11.49
N LYS A 324 -76.74 22.97 -12.62
CA LYS A 324 -75.78 24.09 -12.68
C LYS A 324 -76.39 25.49 -12.89
N THR A 325 -77.63 25.74 -12.48
CA THR A 325 -78.25 27.07 -12.63
C THR A 325 -79.25 27.37 -11.52
N GLN A 326 -78.83 27.92 -10.37
CA GLN A 326 -79.56 28.92 -9.56
C GLN A 326 -78.59 29.65 -8.59
N ARG A 327 -78.87 30.94 -8.32
CA ARG A 327 -77.90 32.05 -8.16
C ARG A 327 -77.65 32.54 -6.72
N ALA A 328 -77.86 31.70 -5.70
CA ALA A 328 -77.74 32.13 -4.29
C ALA A 328 -76.35 31.89 -3.64
N LEU A 329 -75.45 31.17 -4.32
CA LEU A 329 -74.14 30.74 -3.80
C LEU A 329 -72.99 31.66 -4.27
N VAL A 330 -73.14 32.99 -4.23
CA VAL A 330 -72.13 33.93 -4.75
C VAL A 330 -71.37 34.67 -3.64
N THR A 331 -71.94 34.83 -2.45
CA THR A 331 -71.29 35.58 -1.36
C THR A 331 -70.45 34.71 -0.42
N VAL A 332 -70.88 33.48 -0.13
CA VAL A 332 -70.09 32.51 0.67
C VAL A 332 -68.92 31.93 -0.15
N SER A 333 -69.10 31.82 -1.46
CA SER A 333 -68.14 31.22 -2.38
C SER A 333 -66.87 32.02 -2.57
N ALA A 334 -66.90 33.36 -2.40
CA ALA A 334 -65.73 34.20 -2.63
C ALA A 334 -64.64 34.03 -1.55
N VAL A 335 -65.04 33.93 -0.27
CA VAL A 335 -64.10 33.71 0.84
C VAL A 335 -63.58 32.27 0.84
N SER A 336 -64.45 31.30 0.58
CA SER A 336 -64.04 29.91 0.41
C SER A 336 -63.17 29.70 -0.83
N LEU A 337 -63.38 30.41 -1.95
CA LEU A 337 -62.50 30.32 -3.13
C LEU A 337 -61.10 30.84 -2.83
N VAL A 338 -60.98 31.94 -2.07
CA VAL A 338 -59.66 32.51 -1.73
C VAL A 338 -58.92 31.59 -0.76
N CYS A 339 -59.59 31.08 0.28
CA CYS A 339 -58.97 30.10 1.18
C CYS A 339 -58.61 28.79 0.46
N ILE A 340 -59.47 28.28 -0.43
CA ILE A 340 -59.18 27.10 -1.25
C ILE A 340 -58.06 27.41 -2.23
N ALA A 341 -58.00 28.59 -2.86
CA ALA A 341 -56.92 28.95 -3.77
C ALA A 341 -55.58 29.10 -3.05
N VAL A 342 -55.55 29.73 -1.87
CA VAL A 342 -54.33 29.84 -1.05
C VAL A 342 -53.89 28.48 -0.53
N LEU A 343 -54.81 27.65 -0.03
CA LEU A 343 -54.51 26.29 0.41
C LEU A 343 -54.17 25.35 -0.75
N SER A 344 -54.71 25.58 -1.94
CA SER A 344 -54.36 24.84 -3.16
C SER A 344 -53.01 25.30 -3.71
N VAL A 345 -52.65 26.58 -3.62
CA VAL A 345 -51.32 27.07 -4.01
C VAL A 345 -50.27 26.59 -3.01
N LEU A 346 -50.51 26.68 -1.71
CA LEU A 346 -49.63 26.11 -0.68
C LEU A 346 -49.58 24.57 -0.78
N GLY A 347 -50.72 23.93 -1.05
CA GLY A 347 -50.83 22.49 -1.24
C GLY A 347 -50.10 22.02 -2.50
N VAL A 348 -50.26 22.71 -3.63
CA VAL A 348 -49.53 22.44 -4.88
C VAL A 348 -48.05 22.77 -4.72
N HIS A 349 -47.68 23.83 -4.01
CA HIS A 349 -46.27 24.15 -3.76
C HIS A 349 -45.60 23.09 -2.88
N SER A 350 -46.23 22.73 -1.76
CA SER A 350 -45.75 21.65 -0.88
C SER A 350 -45.76 20.28 -1.56
N TRP A 351 -46.71 20.02 -2.46
CA TRP A 351 -46.76 18.79 -3.25
C TRP A 351 -45.72 18.76 -4.37
N LEU A 352 -45.45 19.89 -5.03
CA LEU A 352 -44.38 20.03 -6.01
C LEU A 352 -43.01 19.94 -5.33
N GLU A 353 -42.85 20.53 -4.14
CA GLU A 353 -41.65 20.39 -3.33
C GLU A 353 -41.47 18.96 -2.82
N ALA A 354 -42.51 18.33 -2.26
CA ALA A 354 -42.48 16.95 -1.82
C ALA A 354 -42.16 15.99 -2.99
N ARG A 355 -42.75 16.22 -4.16
CA ARG A 355 -42.50 15.41 -5.37
C ARG A 355 -41.12 15.67 -5.97
N ALA A 356 -40.60 16.89 -5.89
CA ALA A 356 -39.22 17.21 -6.26
C ALA A 356 -38.21 16.62 -5.27
N VAL A 357 -38.52 16.62 -3.96
CA VAL A 357 -37.72 15.97 -2.91
C VAL A 357 -37.74 14.46 -3.09
N GLU A 358 -38.90 13.86 -3.39
CA GLU A 358 -39.06 12.42 -3.62
C GLU A 358 -38.35 11.96 -4.90
N GLN A 359 -38.39 12.76 -5.98
CA GLN A 359 -37.60 12.50 -7.19
C GLN A 359 -36.10 12.63 -6.93
N ARG A 360 -35.66 13.65 -6.17
CA ARG A 360 -34.26 13.83 -5.77
C ARG A 360 -33.79 12.72 -4.83
N SER A 361 -34.61 12.25 -3.89
CA SER A 361 -34.26 11.18 -2.97
C SER A 361 -34.21 9.82 -3.67
N GLY A 362 -35.14 9.55 -4.58
CA GLY A 362 -35.14 8.34 -5.40
C GLY A 362 -33.92 8.27 -6.31
N ALA A 363 -33.60 9.37 -7.00
CA ALA A 363 -32.41 9.43 -7.85
C ALA A 363 -31.10 9.35 -7.04
N ARG A 364 -31.04 9.98 -5.85
CA ARG A 364 -29.90 9.82 -4.91
C ARG A 364 -29.75 8.40 -4.40
N ALA A 365 -30.85 7.74 -4.03
CA ALA A 365 -30.82 6.35 -3.57
C ALA A 365 -30.36 5.40 -4.67
N LEU A 366 -30.82 5.61 -5.91
CA LEU A 366 -30.38 4.85 -7.08
C LEU A 366 -28.89 5.07 -7.35
N LEU A 367 -28.42 6.33 -7.34
CA LEU A 367 -27.01 6.64 -7.52
C LEU A 367 -26.15 6.06 -6.39
N ALA A 368 -26.58 6.17 -5.14
CA ALA A 368 -25.90 5.56 -3.98
C ALA A 368 -25.85 4.04 -4.10
N GLN A 369 -26.91 3.39 -4.57
CA GLN A 369 -26.93 1.95 -4.83
C GLN A 369 -25.98 1.56 -5.97
N GLN A 370 -25.98 2.33 -7.07
CA GLN A 370 -25.08 2.11 -8.20
C GLN A 370 -23.62 2.28 -7.78
N LEU A 371 -23.28 3.40 -7.16
CA LEU A 371 -21.91 3.67 -6.66
C LEU A 371 -21.51 2.65 -5.59
N GLY A 372 -22.40 2.28 -4.68
CA GLY A 372 -22.16 1.25 -3.68
C GLY A 372 -21.87 -0.12 -4.32
N GLN A 373 -22.58 -0.48 -5.41
CA GLN A 373 -22.28 -1.69 -6.17
C GLN A 373 -20.92 -1.59 -6.86
N GLN A 374 -20.61 -0.45 -7.49
CA GLN A 374 -19.31 -0.23 -8.14
C GLN A 374 -18.15 -0.32 -7.14
N VAL A 375 -18.29 0.22 -5.92
CA VAL A 375 -17.28 0.07 -4.86
C VAL A 375 -17.12 -1.39 -4.44
N LYS A 376 -18.23 -2.13 -4.26
CA LYS A 376 -18.15 -3.57 -3.96
C LYS A 376 -17.45 -4.36 -5.05
N ASP A 377 -17.67 -4.01 -6.32
CA ASP A 377 -17.00 -4.65 -7.45
C ASP A 377 -15.48 -4.38 -7.39
N LEU A 378 -15.07 -3.14 -7.05
CA LEU A 378 -13.66 -2.78 -6.86
C LEU A 378 -13.00 -3.57 -5.71
N GLU A 379 -13.66 -3.61 -4.55
CA GLU A 379 -13.18 -4.37 -3.39
C GLU A 379 -13.08 -5.87 -3.70
N TRP A 380 -14.03 -6.41 -4.47
CA TRP A 380 -14.03 -7.82 -4.84
C TRP A 380 -12.86 -8.16 -5.76
N ILE A 381 -12.52 -7.29 -6.74
CA ILE A 381 -11.35 -7.47 -7.61
C ILE A 381 -10.08 -7.62 -6.76
N LEU A 382 -9.85 -6.70 -5.83
CA LEU A 382 -8.65 -6.73 -4.98
C LEU A 382 -8.67 -7.91 -4.00
N ARG A 383 -9.80 -8.23 -3.39
CA ARG A 383 -9.93 -9.41 -2.52
C ARG A 383 -9.63 -10.70 -3.29
N ALA A 384 -10.17 -10.87 -4.48
CA ALA A 384 -9.89 -12.02 -5.33
C ALA A 384 -8.40 -12.11 -5.69
N ALA A 385 -7.79 -10.98 -6.05
CA ALA A 385 -6.35 -10.88 -6.31
C ALA A 385 -5.52 -11.30 -5.08
N HIS A 386 -5.82 -10.75 -3.90
CA HIS A 386 -5.10 -11.07 -2.67
C HIS A 386 -5.19 -12.56 -2.30
N LEU A 387 -6.32 -13.23 -2.55
CA LEU A 387 -6.51 -14.66 -2.28
C LEU A 387 -5.81 -15.58 -3.29
N ALA A 388 -5.49 -15.09 -4.50
CA ALA A 388 -4.79 -15.87 -5.51
C ALA A 388 -3.34 -16.20 -5.08
N PRO A 389 -2.70 -17.23 -5.65
CA PRO A 389 -1.29 -17.53 -5.39
C PRO A 389 -0.41 -16.28 -5.56
N LEU A 390 0.66 -16.16 -4.76
CA LEU A 390 1.53 -14.99 -4.72
C LEU A 390 1.98 -14.56 -6.12
N HIS A 391 1.46 -13.42 -6.58
CA HIS A 391 1.73 -12.80 -7.88
C HIS A 391 1.75 -11.26 -7.73
N ASP A 392 2.22 -10.59 -8.78
CA ASP A 392 2.17 -9.13 -8.90
C ASP A 392 0.72 -8.68 -9.10
N THR A 393 0.18 -7.95 -8.11
CA THR A 393 -1.19 -7.42 -8.11
C THR A 393 -1.35 -6.13 -8.94
N GLY A 394 -0.29 -5.65 -9.58
CA GLY A 394 -0.26 -4.38 -10.31
C GLY A 394 -1.27 -4.32 -11.47
N ARG A 395 -1.63 -5.45 -12.08
CA ARG A 395 -2.65 -5.51 -13.14
C ARG A 395 -4.04 -5.22 -12.57
N GLU A 396 -4.40 -5.89 -11.49
CA GLU A 396 -5.68 -5.75 -10.81
C GLU A 396 -5.82 -4.36 -10.19
N GLU A 397 -4.73 -3.85 -9.58
CA GLU A 397 -4.64 -2.46 -9.13
C GLU A 397 -4.88 -1.45 -10.27
N ALA A 398 -4.33 -1.68 -11.47
CA ALA A 398 -4.55 -0.81 -12.62
C ALA A 398 -6.01 -0.83 -13.09
N LEU A 399 -6.67 -1.99 -13.04
CA LEU A 399 -8.10 -2.12 -13.33
C LEU A 399 -8.94 -1.34 -12.31
N VAL A 400 -8.60 -1.42 -11.03
CA VAL A 400 -9.28 -0.64 -9.98
C VAL A 400 -9.08 0.86 -10.21
N ARG A 401 -7.85 1.32 -10.50
CA ARG A 401 -7.59 2.74 -10.81
C ARG A 401 -8.39 3.23 -12.01
N GLU A 402 -8.46 2.45 -13.09
CA GLU A 402 -9.26 2.80 -14.26
C GLU A 402 -10.75 2.89 -13.93
N HIS A 403 -11.25 1.97 -13.13
CA HIS A 403 -12.64 1.98 -12.70
C HIS A 403 -12.95 3.18 -11.78
N MET A 404 -12.02 3.55 -10.90
CA MET A 404 -12.12 4.78 -10.09
C MET A 404 -12.11 6.04 -10.97
N ARG A 405 -11.31 6.10 -12.05
CA ARG A 405 -11.36 7.22 -13.02
C ARG A 405 -12.72 7.32 -13.69
N ARG A 406 -13.34 6.19 -14.04
CA ARG A 406 -14.71 6.16 -14.57
C ARG A 406 -15.72 6.72 -13.57
N ILE A 407 -15.63 6.32 -12.29
CA ILE A 407 -16.47 6.86 -11.21
C ILE A 407 -16.27 8.38 -11.09
N ALA A 408 -15.02 8.87 -11.11
CA ALA A 408 -14.71 10.30 -11.06
C ALA A 408 -15.24 11.09 -12.27
N SER A 409 -15.38 10.44 -13.43
CA SER A 409 -15.87 11.05 -14.68
C SER A 409 -17.39 11.08 -14.82
N LEU A 410 -18.14 10.44 -13.90
CA LEU A 410 -19.60 10.40 -13.97
C LEU A 410 -20.18 11.83 -13.93
N PRO A 411 -21.12 12.18 -14.83
CA PRO A 411 -21.77 13.48 -14.79
C PRO A 411 -22.48 13.67 -13.45
N HIS A 412 -22.33 14.85 -12.86
CA HIS A 412 -22.86 15.19 -11.54
C HIS A 412 -24.35 15.54 -11.63
N GLU A 413 -25.16 14.64 -12.19
CA GLU A 413 -26.56 14.84 -12.60
C GLU A 413 -27.48 15.28 -11.44
N LEU A 414 -27.04 15.14 -10.19
CA LEU A 414 -27.76 15.51 -8.96
C LEU A 414 -27.19 16.73 -8.21
N GLY A 415 -26.29 17.50 -8.84
CA GLY A 415 -25.62 18.65 -8.21
C GLY A 415 -24.69 18.23 -7.06
N THR A 416 -24.57 19.06 -6.02
CA THR A 416 -23.67 18.85 -4.87
C THR A 416 -23.86 17.50 -4.16
N SER A 417 -25.07 16.92 -4.21
CA SER A 417 -25.35 15.61 -3.57
C SER A 417 -24.81 14.41 -4.35
N GLY A 418 -24.70 14.50 -5.67
CA GLY A 418 -24.04 13.46 -6.48
C GLY A 418 -22.52 13.50 -6.27
N GLU A 419 -21.96 14.70 -6.23
CA GLU A 419 -20.53 14.95 -5.98
C GLU A 419 -20.05 14.29 -4.68
N VAL A 420 -20.83 14.44 -3.61
CA VAL A 420 -20.55 13.88 -2.29
C VAL A 420 -20.46 12.36 -2.30
N LEU A 421 -21.38 11.68 -2.99
CA LEU A 421 -21.40 10.22 -3.08
C LEU A 421 -20.24 9.70 -3.94
N VAL A 422 -19.87 10.43 -5.00
CA VAL A 422 -18.69 10.11 -5.82
C VAL A 422 -17.41 10.23 -4.97
N LEU A 423 -17.27 11.30 -4.17
CA LEU A 423 -16.13 11.46 -3.27
C LEU A 423 -16.03 10.33 -2.23
N GLN A 424 -17.16 9.90 -1.65
CA GLN A 424 -17.18 8.75 -0.75
C GLN A 424 -16.73 7.46 -1.47
N ALA A 425 -17.24 7.21 -2.68
CA ALA A 425 -16.87 6.03 -3.47
C ALA A 425 -15.38 6.01 -3.83
N LEU A 426 -14.82 7.15 -4.24
CA LEU A 426 -13.39 7.30 -4.50
C LEU A 426 -12.56 7.07 -3.23
N GLY A 427 -13.00 7.61 -2.09
CA GLY A 427 -12.35 7.41 -0.80
C GLY A 427 -12.30 5.94 -0.38
N LEU A 428 -13.41 5.20 -0.56
CA LEU A 428 -13.46 3.76 -0.32
C LEU A 428 -12.56 2.97 -1.30
N GLY A 429 -12.53 3.36 -2.57
CA GLY A 429 -11.63 2.76 -3.57
C GLY A 429 -10.15 2.93 -3.21
N HIS A 430 -9.74 4.14 -2.81
CA HIS A 430 -8.37 4.40 -2.34
C HIS A 430 -8.06 3.62 -1.06
N LEU A 431 -9.00 3.53 -0.11
CA LEU A 431 -8.82 2.71 1.10
C LEU A 431 -8.62 1.23 0.76
N ALA A 432 -9.39 0.67 -0.18
CA ALA A 432 -9.24 -0.71 -0.63
C ALA A 432 -7.86 -0.97 -1.27
N MET A 433 -7.31 0.02 -1.96
CA MET A 433 -5.95 0.02 -2.55
C MET A 433 -4.85 0.30 -1.51
N ASN A 434 -5.19 0.57 -0.25
CA ASN A 434 -4.28 1.01 0.81
C ASN A 434 -3.56 2.35 0.50
N GLU A 435 -4.19 3.22 -0.28
CA GLU A 435 -3.75 4.58 -0.60
C GLU A 435 -4.37 5.56 0.41
N LEU A 436 -3.78 5.64 1.62
CA LEU A 436 -4.40 6.28 2.78
C LEU A 436 -4.56 7.81 2.65
N GLU A 437 -3.57 8.56 2.17
CA GLU A 437 -3.69 10.01 1.94
C GLU A 437 -4.79 10.37 0.93
N PRO A 438 -4.81 9.81 -0.30
CA PRO A 438 -5.91 10.05 -1.24
C PRO A 438 -7.27 9.67 -0.68
N ALA A 439 -7.35 8.56 0.08
CA ALA A 439 -8.58 8.16 0.75
C ALA A 439 -9.04 9.22 1.77
N ARG A 440 -8.11 9.74 2.58
CA ARG A 440 -8.41 10.81 3.57
C ARG A 440 -8.95 12.04 2.88
N GLU A 441 -8.28 12.51 1.84
CA GLU A 441 -8.68 13.73 1.12
C GLU A 441 -10.08 13.60 0.53
N ALA A 442 -10.40 12.48 -0.12
CA ALA A 442 -11.71 12.24 -0.70
C ALA A 442 -12.82 12.13 0.38
N LEU A 443 -12.58 11.39 1.47
CA LEU A 443 -13.56 11.21 2.54
C LEU A 443 -13.78 12.49 3.36
N GLU A 444 -12.72 13.25 3.65
CA GLU A 444 -12.83 14.55 4.32
C GLU A 444 -13.54 15.58 3.43
N ALA A 445 -13.30 15.58 2.11
CA ALA A 445 -14.02 16.43 1.18
C ALA A 445 -15.51 16.07 1.11
N ALA A 446 -15.87 14.78 1.14
CA ALA A 446 -17.26 14.34 1.23
C ALA A 446 -17.93 14.83 2.53
N ARG A 447 -17.24 14.71 3.67
CA ARG A 447 -17.71 15.19 4.97
C ARG A 447 -17.89 16.71 4.99
N ALA A 448 -16.92 17.47 4.48
CA ALA A 448 -16.95 18.93 4.43
C ALA A 448 -18.12 19.47 3.57
N LYS A 449 -18.57 18.67 2.60
CA LYS A 449 -19.75 18.96 1.77
C LYS A 449 -21.07 18.47 2.37
N GLY A 450 -21.06 18.00 3.63
CA GLY A 450 -22.25 17.70 4.42
C GLY A 450 -22.66 16.22 4.48
N LEU A 451 -21.82 15.28 4.04
CA LEU A 451 -22.08 13.85 4.25
C LEU A 451 -21.78 13.45 5.69
N GLU A 452 -22.78 12.94 6.38
CA GLU A 452 -22.65 12.35 7.70
C GLU A 452 -23.34 11.00 7.67
N SER A 453 -22.61 9.95 7.26
CA SER A 453 -23.08 8.56 7.26
C SER A 453 -22.17 7.68 8.11
N PRO A 454 -22.70 6.63 8.76
CA PRO A 454 -21.89 5.70 9.54
C PRO A 454 -20.79 5.00 8.73
N GLU A 455 -21.04 4.69 7.45
CA GLU A 455 -20.06 4.07 6.54
C GLU A 455 -18.91 5.03 6.21
N LEU A 456 -19.22 6.32 6.00
CA LEU A 456 -18.20 7.35 5.84
C LEU A 456 -17.32 7.43 7.08
N HIS A 457 -17.92 7.45 8.27
CA HIS A 457 -17.21 7.55 9.54
C HIS A 457 -16.37 6.30 9.83
N HIS A 458 -16.86 5.11 9.48
CA HIS A 458 -16.08 3.88 9.56
C HIS A 458 -14.82 3.95 8.67
N ALA A 459 -15.00 4.29 7.38
CA ALA A 459 -13.90 4.39 6.44
C ALA A 459 -12.89 5.47 6.85
N LEU A 460 -13.38 6.65 7.24
CA LEU A 460 -12.54 7.76 7.72
C LEU A 460 -11.78 7.37 8.99
N GLY A 461 -12.44 6.68 9.92
CA GLY A 461 -11.83 6.16 11.13
C GLY A 461 -10.68 5.19 10.85
N ARG A 462 -10.86 4.27 9.89
CA ARG A 462 -9.82 3.33 9.44
C ARG A 462 -8.66 4.03 8.74
N VAL A 463 -8.95 4.98 7.84
CA VAL A 463 -7.93 5.75 7.12
C VAL A 463 -7.07 6.54 8.10
N LEU A 464 -7.70 7.33 8.98
CA LEU A 464 -6.99 8.15 9.95
C LEU A 464 -6.20 7.30 10.95
N GLY A 465 -6.77 6.19 11.41
CA GLY A 465 -6.06 5.25 12.28
C GLY A 465 -4.87 4.58 11.60
N GLY A 466 -5.01 4.20 10.32
CA GLY A 466 -3.91 3.69 9.50
C GLY A 466 -2.79 4.72 9.31
N LEU A 467 -3.14 5.98 9.01
CA LEU A 467 -2.19 7.09 8.89
C LEU A 467 -1.46 7.36 10.20
N TYR A 468 -2.18 7.33 11.32
CA TYR A 468 -1.57 7.43 12.64
C TYR A 468 -0.50 6.35 12.84
N HIS A 469 -0.81 5.10 12.50
CA HIS A 469 0.13 3.99 12.67
C HIS A 469 1.34 4.10 11.74
N GLN A 470 1.12 4.37 10.45
CA GLN A 470 2.18 4.55 9.46
C GLN A 470 3.14 5.67 9.85
N GLU A 471 2.61 6.82 10.27
CA GLU A 471 3.41 7.96 10.72
C GLU A 471 4.09 7.72 12.06
N LEU A 472 3.45 6.97 12.98
CA LEU A 472 4.06 6.62 14.26
C LEU A 472 5.18 5.58 14.10
N GLU A 473 5.03 4.63 13.19
CA GLU A 473 6.11 3.71 12.85
C GLU A 473 7.27 4.43 12.15
N ALA A 474 6.95 5.28 11.17
CA ALA A 474 7.94 6.16 10.55
C ALA A 474 8.67 6.97 11.62
N ALA A 475 7.94 7.43 12.61
CA ALA A 475 8.47 8.10 13.77
C ALA A 475 9.43 7.21 14.58
N ARG A 476 9.01 6.01 14.97
CA ARG A 476 9.87 5.06 15.70
C ARG A 476 11.16 4.70 14.94
N ARG A 477 11.14 4.79 13.61
CA ARG A 477 12.31 4.58 12.75
C ARG A 477 13.23 5.81 12.60
N SER A 478 12.83 7.00 13.07
CA SER A 478 13.47 8.29 12.71
C SER A 478 13.96 9.15 13.89
N GLY A 479 13.75 8.73 15.14
CA GLY A 479 14.16 9.48 16.32
C GLY A 479 14.25 8.64 17.59
N ASP A 480 14.61 9.27 18.70
CA ASP A 480 14.65 8.62 20.00
C ASP A 480 13.26 8.54 20.67
N ALA A 481 13.17 7.94 21.86
CA ALA A 481 11.89 7.79 22.57
C ALA A 481 11.17 9.12 22.87
N ALA A 482 11.92 10.21 23.06
CA ALA A 482 11.34 11.51 23.38
C ALA A 482 10.82 12.22 22.13
N TRP A 483 11.57 12.16 21.04
CA TRP A 483 11.10 12.61 19.72
C TRP A 483 9.87 11.80 19.29
N VAL A 484 9.87 10.49 19.50
CA VAL A 484 8.71 9.63 19.24
C VAL A 484 7.52 10.09 20.09
N ALA A 485 7.72 10.38 21.38
CA ALA A 485 6.64 10.84 22.26
C ALA A 485 6.09 12.24 21.89
N GLU A 486 6.93 13.17 21.46
CA GLU A 486 6.48 14.48 20.95
C GLU A 486 5.71 14.31 19.63
N ARG A 487 6.27 13.54 18.70
CA ARG A 487 5.65 13.26 17.41
C ARG A 487 4.32 12.54 17.61
N GLN A 488 4.29 11.53 18.48
CA GLN A 488 3.09 10.80 18.87
C GLN A 488 1.99 11.77 19.34
N ARG A 489 2.25 12.69 20.28
CA ARG A 489 1.25 13.68 20.71
C ARG A 489 0.68 14.50 19.56
N SER A 490 1.53 14.93 18.61
CA SER A 490 1.07 15.68 17.43
C SER A 490 0.22 14.81 16.47
N LEU A 491 0.61 13.54 16.29
CA LEU A 491 -0.10 12.57 15.46
C LEU A 491 -1.41 12.12 16.11
N GLU A 492 -1.45 12.02 17.44
CA GLU A 492 -2.65 11.69 18.20
C GLU A 492 -3.72 12.76 17.99
N ALA A 493 -3.35 14.03 18.14
CA ALA A 493 -4.26 15.15 17.89
C ALA A 493 -4.73 15.22 16.42
N ARG A 494 -3.82 14.96 15.47
CA ARG A 494 -4.09 15.07 14.03
C ARG A 494 -4.91 13.90 13.48
N TYR A 495 -4.65 12.68 13.95
CA TYR A 495 -5.17 11.46 13.34
C TYR A 495 -5.89 10.55 14.32
N LEU A 496 -5.31 10.22 15.48
CA LEU A 496 -5.89 9.22 16.39
C LEU A 496 -7.21 9.68 17.02
N VAL A 497 -7.27 10.91 17.53
CA VAL A 497 -8.48 11.45 18.16
C VAL A 497 -9.62 11.56 17.14
N PRO A 498 -9.41 12.15 15.94
CA PRO A 498 -10.43 12.13 14.89
C PRO A 498 -10.81 10.72 14.42
N ALA A 499 -9.86 9.78 14.38
CA ALA A 499 -10.13 8.38 14.04
C ALA A 499 -11.10 7.74 15.04
N LEU A 500 -10.79 7.84 16.34
CA LEU A 500 -11.65 7.32 17.41
C LEU A 500 -13.04 7.96 17.40
N GLN A 501 -13.14 9.28 17.20
CA GLN A 501 -14.44 9.96 17.09
C GLN A 501 -15.27 9.43 15.92
N SER A 502 -14.63 9.16 14.78
CA SER A 502 -15.31 8.63 13.59
C SER A 502 -15.73 7.17 13.81
N LEU A 503 -14.84 6.31 14.32
CA LEU A 503 -15.18 4.90 14.64
C LEU A 503 -16.29 4.77 15.70
N GLU A 504 -16.33 5.67 16.69
CA GLU A 504 -17.41 5.70 17.68
C GLU A 504 -18.76 6.05 17.06
N ARG A 505 -18.77 6.97 16.07
CA ARG A 505 -19.98 7.32 15.31
C ARG A 505 -20.45 6.22 14.35
N SER A 506 -19.57 5.29 13.97
CA SER A 506 -19.95 4.17 13.09
C SER A 506 -20.55 2.97 13.83
N ARG A 507 -20.58 2.98 15.17
CA ARG A 507 -21.11 1.87 15.99
C ARG A 507 -22.57 1.50 15.68
N GLU A 508 -23.38 2.46 15.25
CA GLU A 508 -24.81 2.23 14.96
C GLU A 508 -25.05 1.36 13.72
N VAL A 509 -24.10 1.28 12.79
CA VAL A 509 -24.19 0.46 11.57
C VAL A 509 -23.35 -0.81 11.68
N GLU A 510 -22.29 -0.78 12.48
CA GLU A 510 -21.30 -1.83 12.51
C GLU A 510 -21.01 -2.28 13.95
N SER A 511 -21.97 -3.00 14.56
CA SER A 511 -21.79 -3.59 15.90
C SER A 511 -21.03 -4.93 15.83
N GLY A 512 -19.86 -4.93 15.19
CA GLY A 512 -19.01 -6.11 15.03
C GLY A 512 -17.85 -6.16 16.02
N THR A 513 -17.49 -7.35 16.51
CA THR A 513 -16.32 -7.60 17.38
C THR A 513 -15.00 -7.08 16.79
N TYR A 514 -14.89 -7.01 15.45
CA TYR A 514 -13.77 -6.35 14.76
C TYR A 514 -13.66 -4.86 15.10
N LEU A 515 -14.76 -4.11 15.04
CA LEU A 515 -14.76 -2.67 15.34
C LEU A 515 -14.43 -2.43 16.82
N GLU A 516 -14.96 -3.26 17.73
CA GLU A 516 -14.61 -3.21 19.15
C GLU A 516 -13.10 -3.39 19.35
N GLY A 517 -12.50 -4.39 18.68
CA GLY A 517 -11.08 -4.65 18.71
C GLY A 517 -10.24 -3.50 18.17
N LEU A 518 -10.66 -2.90 17.05
CA LEU A 518 -9.97 -1.78 16.43
C LEU A 518 -10.00 -0.52 17.32
N ILE A 519 -11.17 -0.20 17.90
CA ILE A 519 -11.32 0.92 18.83
C ILE A 519 -10.47 0.68 20.09
N ALA A 520 -10.50 -0.53 20.65
CA ALA A 520 -9.68 -0.87 21.82
C ALA A 520 -8.18 -0.77 21.53
N TYR A 521 -7.75 -1.19 20.34
CA TYR A 521 -6.38 -1.08 19.87
C TYR A 521 -5.94 0.39 19.79
N TYR A 522 -6.73 1.25 19.14
CA TYR A 522 -6.45 2.68 19.04
C TYR A 522 -6.53 3.43 20.38
N ARG A 523 -7.29 2.94 21.35
CA ARG A 523 -7.26 3.43 22.74
C ARG A 523 -6.03 2.98 23.53
N GLY A 524 -5.18 2.12 22.97
CA GLY A 524 -4.06 1.50 23.68
C GLY A 524 -4.47 0.44 24.70
N SER A 525 -5.74 0.03 24.71
CA SER A 525 -6.27 -1.04 25.58
C SER A 525 -5.95 -2.41 24.98
N LEU A 526 -4.66 -2.74 24.90
CA LEU A 526 -4.16 -3.88 24.12
C LEU A 526 -4.72 -5.24 24.54
N ASP A 527 -5.00 -5.44 25.83
CA ASP A 527 -5.53 -6.71 26.33
C ASP A 527 -7.01 -6.87 25.95
N ALA A 528 -7.83 -5.81 26.08
CA ALA A 528 -9.21 -5.80 25.58
C ALA A 528 -9.27 -5.91 24.04
N ALA A 529 -8.32 -5.29 23.34
CA ALA A 529 -8.19 -5.43 21.89
C ALA A 529 -7.88 -6.87 21.49
N ALA A 530 -6.98 -7.55 22.21
CA ALA A 530 -6.62 -8.93 21.94
C ALA A 530 -7.82 -9.88 22.12
N GLU A 531 -8.61 -9.69 23.17
CA GLU A 531 -9.84 -10.46 23.40
C GLU A 531 -10.90 -10.23 22.32
N ALA A 532 -11.18 -8.96 21.99
CA ALA A 532 -12.16 -8.62 20.97
C ALA A 532 -11.76 -9.13 19.58
N VAL A 533 -10.49 -8.99 19.20
CA VAL A 533 -9.98 -9.47 17.91
C VAL A 533 -9.92 -11.00 17.85
N ALA A 534 -9.61 -11.68 18.96
CA ALA A 534 -9.67 -13.14 18.99
C ALA A 534 -11.09 -13.65 18.68
N ARG A 535 -12.12 -13.07 19.31
CA ARG A 535 -13.52 -13.36 18.99
C ARG A 535 -13.87 -13.02 17.54
N ALA A 536 -13.38 -11.89 17.03
CA ALA A 536 -13.59 -11.50 15.63
C ALA A 536 -12.98 -12.50 14.63
N VAL A 537 -11.80 -13.07 14.93
CA VAL A 537 -11.18 -14.11 14.10
C VAL A 537 -12.02 -15.39 14.12
N GLU A 538 -12.60 -15.76 15.26
CA GLU A 538 -13.49 -16.93 15.38
C GLU A 538 -14.81 -16.72 14.62
N GLU A 539 -15.40 -15.53 14.70
CA GLU A 539 -16.65 -15.17 14.01
C GLU A 539 -16.47 -15.04 12.50
N SER A 540 -15.30 -14.58 12.04
CA SER A 540 -15.00 -14.39 10.62
C SER A 540 -13.61 -14.93 10.24
N PRO A 541 -13.41 -16.26 10.22
CA PRO A 541 -12.14 -16.89 9.88
C PRO A 541 -11.72 -16.72 8.41
N TRP A 542 -12.43 -15.95 7.59
CA TRP A 542 -12.04 -15.62 6.22
C TRP A 542 -11.73 -14.13 6.04
N SER A 543 -11.85 -13.30 7.09
CA SER A 543 -11.45 -11.89 7.00
C SER A 543 -9.93 -11.76 7.09
N LEU A 544 -9.34 -11.15 6.08
CA LEU A 544 -7.92 -10.82 6.05
C LEU A 544 -7.63 -9.65 6.99
N GLU A 545 -8.49 -8.64 6.99
CA GLU A 545 -8.36 -7.43 7.80
C GLU A 545 -8.37 -7.75 9.30
N THR A 546 -9.25 -8.65 9.74
CA THR A 546 -9.29 -9.11 11.14
C THR A 546 -8.02 -9.87 11.54
N ARG A 547 -7.45 -10.67 10.64
CA ARG A 547 -6.18 -11.37 10.92
C ARG A 547 -4.98 -10.43 10.99
N LEU A 548 -4.92 -9.45 10.10
CA LEU A 548 -3.88 -8.42 10.14
C LEU A 548 -3.94 -7.67 11.47
N LEU A 549 -5.13 -7.23 11.89
CA LEU A 549 -5.33 -6.58 13.19
C LEU A 549 -4.92 -7.49 14.38
N ALA A 550 -5.16 -8.80 14.27
CA ALA A 550 -4.74 -9.76 15.30
C ALA A 550 -3.22 -9.81 15.45
N GLY A 551 -2.49 -9.76 14.33
CA GLY A 551 -1.03 -9.62 14.30
C GLY A 551 -0.57 -8.28 14.88
N GLU A 552 -1.20 -7.18 14.49
CA GLU A 552 -0.86 -5.82 14.95
C GLU A 552 -1.00 -5.66 16.46
N VAL A 553 -2.12 -6.09 17.03
CA VAL A 553 -2.37 -6.04 18.48
C VAL A 553 -1.33 -6.88 19.24
N THR A 554 -0.97 -8.04 18.70
CA THR A 554 0.00 -8.95 19.33
C THR A 554 1.42 -8.37 19.27
N LEU A 555 1.81 -7.79 18.13
CA LEU A 555 3.07 -7.06 17.98
C LEU A 555 3.12 -5.87 18.95
N ALA A 556 2.06 -5.09 19.07
CA ALA A 556 2.00 -3.97 20.00
C ALA A 556 2.17 -4.40 21.47
N ARG A 557 1.61 -5.56 21.86
CA ARG A 557 1.82 -6.14 23.20
C ARG A 557 3.28 -6.55 23.40
N ALA A 558 3.88 -7.21 22.41
CA ALA A 558 5.28 -7.61 22.45
C ALA A 558 6.22 -6.40 22.58
N MET A 559 5.92 -5.31 21.86
CA MET A 559 6.66 -4.06 21.97
C MET A 559 6.50 -3.39 23.35
N ARG A 560 5.30 -3.43 23.94
CA ARG A 560 5.06 -2.97 25.32
C ARG A 560 5.89 -3.74 26.33
N ASP A 561 6.00 -5.06 26.16
CA ASP A 561 6.80 -5.91 27.05
C ASP A 561 8.31 -5.64 26.85
N LEU A 562 8.74 -5.40 25.60
CA LEU A 562 10.10 -4.97 25.28
C LEU A 562 10.46 -3.64 25.95
N GLU A 563 9.56 -2.66 25.93
CA GLU A 563 9.73 -1.36 26.58
C GLU A 563 9.80 -1.48 28.11
N ARG A 564 9.10 -2.46 28.69
CA ARG A 564 9.19 -2.79 30.12
C ARG A 564 10.45 -3.57 30.50
N GLY A 565 11.23 -4.03 29.50
CA GLY A 565 12.41 -4.84 29.70
C GLY A 565 12.12 -6.33 29.96
N ASP A 566 10.88 -6.78 29.76
CA ASP A 566 10.52 -8.21 29.82
C ASP A 566 10.84 -8.87 28.48
N TYR A 567 12.12 -9.19 28.29
CA TYR A 567 12.64 -9.71 27.02
C TYR A 567 12.11 -11.09 26.66
N ASP A 568 11.75 -11.92 27.63
CA ASP A 568 11.22 -13.26 27.38
C ASP A 568 9.75 -13.20 26.95
N ALA A 569 8.93 -12.38 27.63
CA ALA A 569 7.56 -12.10 27.19
C ALA A 569 7.54 -11.42 25.81
N ALA A 570 8.42 -10.42 25.59
CA ALA A 570 8.55 -9.76 24.29
C ALA A 570 8.88 -10.74 23.16
N ARG A 571 9.81 -11.68 23.39
CA ARG A 571 10.16 -12.73 22.40
C ARG A 571 8.98 -13.64 22.11
N ALA A 572 8.30 -14.13 23.14
CA ALA A 572 7.13 -14.99 22.97
C ALA A 572 6.02 -14.26 22.19
N GLY A 573 5.80 -12.97 22.49
CA GLY A 573 4.86 -12.11 21.80
C GLY A 573 5.24 -11.86 20.33
N LEU A 574 6.51 -11.60 20.03
CA LEU A 574 6.99 -11.45 18.64
C LEU A 574 6.81 -12.74 17.83
N GLN A 575 7.10 -13.90 18.42
CA GLN A 575 6.85 -15.19 17.78
C GLN A 575 5.35 -15.46 17.56
N ASP A 576 4.48 -15.01 18.48
CA ASP A 576 3.03 -15.11 18.30
C ASP A 576 2.52 -14.17 17.20
N ALA A 577 3.03 -12.94 17.16
CA ALA A 577 2.74 -11.99 16.09
C ALA A 577 3.17 -12.54 14.72
N ALA A 578 4.35 -13.16 14.63
CA ALA A 578 4.83 -13.80 13.41
C ALA A 578 3.85 -14.90 12.94
N ARG A 579 3.44 -15.83 13.81
CA ARG A 579 2.45 -16.87 13.47
C ARG A 579 1.11 -16.30 13.00
N ARG A 580 0.64 -15.22 13.62
CA ARG A 580 -0.62 -14.55 13.24
C ARG A 580 -0.52 -13.90 11.86
N TYR A 581 0.60 -13.24 11.57
CA TYR A 581 0.85 -12.68 10.23
C TYR A 581 1.08 -13.75 9.18
N GLU A 582 1.76 -14.87 9.51
CA GLU A 582 1.88 -16.03 8.62
C GLU A 582 0.49 -16.55 8.22
N ALA A 583 -0.40 -16.76 9.20
CA ALA A 583 -1.78 -17.14 8.94
C ALA A 583 -2.56 -16.10 8.12
N ALA A 584 -2.26 -14.80 8.27
CA ALA A 584 -2.83 -13.74 7.43
C ALA A 584 -2.30 -13.84 5.99
N THR A 585 -1.00 -14.07 5.79
CA THR A 585 -0.39 -14.21 4.46
C THR A 585 -0.76 -15.52 3.77
N ASP A 586 -1.09 -16.58 4.50
CA ASP A 586 -1.60 -17.83 3.92
C ASP A 586 -2.99 -17.65 3.31
N LEU A 587 -3.80 -16.77 3.90
CA LEU A 587 -5.09 -16.34 3.36
C LEU A 587 -4.90 -15.33 2.22
N GLY A 588 -4.24 -14.20 2.51
CA GLY A 588 -3.94 -13.11 1.59
C GLY A 588 -2.59 -13.25 0.92
N ARG A 589 -2.39 -14.33 0.15
CA ARG A 589 -1.09 -14.70 -0.46
C ARG A 589 -0.47 -13.64 -1.36
N SER A 590 -1.27 -12.75 -1.92
CA SER A 590 -0.80 -11.64 -2.76
C SER A 590 -1.03 -10.26 -2.12
N ASP A 591 -1.40 -10.19 -0.83
CA ASP A 591 -1.46 -8.92 -0.10
C ASP A 591 -0.08 -8.59 0.49
N ALA A 592 0.54 -7.52 0.02
CA ALA A 592 1.87 -7.09 0.47
C ALA A 592 1.93 -6.70 1.96
N ARG A 593 0.82 -6.24 2.56
CA ARG A 593 0.81 -5.70 3.93
C ARG A 593 1.17 -6.75 4.97
N GLY A 594 0.67 -7.97 4.80
CA GLY A 594 1.00 -9.09 5.70
C GLY A 594 2.50 -9.41 5.68
N TYR A 595 3.13 -9.35 4.51
CA TYR A 595 4.56 -9.58 4.37
C TYR A 595 5.41 -8.41 4.88
N GLU A 596 4.99 -7.16 4.67
CA GLU A 596 5.65 -5.97 5.26
C GLU A 596 5.63 -6.03 6.79
N ALA A 597 4.49 -6.42 7.38
CA ALA A 597 4.33 -6.58 8.82
C ALA A 597 5.14 -7.77 9.35
N LEU A 598 5.18 -8.90 8.63
CA LEU A 598 6.01 -10.04 8.99
C LEU A 598 7.51 -9.68 8.97
N ALA A 599 7.96 -8.91 7.96
CA ALA A 599 9.33 -8.41 7.91
C ALA A 599 9.64 -7.49 9.11
N GLU A 600 8.69 -6.64 9.53
CA GLU A 600 8.82 -5.80 10.72
C GLU A 600 8.99 -6.65 11.99
N VAL A 601 8.13 -7.65 12.21
CA VAL A 601 8.23 -8.54 13.38
C VAL A 601 9.61 -9.19 13.47
N TRP A 602 10.11 -9.70 12.35
CA TRP A 602 11.43 -10.34 12.30
C TRP A 602 12.59 -9.36 12.50
N LEU A 603 12.46 -8.10 12.07
CA LEU A 603 13.43 -7.05 12.39
C LEU A 603 13.42 -6.69 13.88
N GLN A 604 12.25 -6.60 14.51
CA GLN A 604 12.15 -6.39 15.96
C GLN A 604 12.74 -7.57 16.73
N GLN A 605 12.49 -8.80 16.28
CA GLN A 605 13.10 -10.01 16.84
C GLN A 605 14.63 -9.99 16.70
N SER A 606 15.15 -9.56 15.54
CA SER A 606 16.58 -9.39 15.30
C SER A 606 17.23 -8.35 16.23
N GLU A 607 16.53 -7.25 16.53
CA GLU A 607 17.00 -6.24 17.46
C GLU A 607 17.00 -6.75 18.91
N LEU A 608 15.98 -7.51 19.30
CA LEU A 608 15.93 -8.20 20.59
C LEU A 608 17.06 -9.22 20.73
N ASP A 609 17.32 -10.01 19.69
CA ASP A 609 18.44 -10.96 19.65
C ASP A 609 19.78 -10.25 19.84
N LYS A 610 19.97 -9.10 19.19
CA LYS A 610 21.15 -8.25 19.39
C LYS A 610 21.31 -7.83 20.85
N ARG A 611 20.24 -7.36 21.49
CA ARG A 611 20.25 -6.89 22.90
C ARG A 611 20.57 -8.01 23.89
N GLN A 612 20.17 -9.24 23.60
CA GLN A 612 20.46 -10.41 24.42
C GLN A 612 21.74 -11.16 24.01
N GLY A 613 22.54 -10.61 23.08
CA GLY A 613 23.78 -11.24 22.60
C GLY A 613 23.55 -12.55 21.82
N ARG A 614 22.34 -12.78 21.30
CA ARG A 614 22.00 -13.94 20.47
C ARG A 614 22.32 -13.66 19.00
N SER A 615 22.50 -14.73 18.22
CA SER A 615 22.69 -14.60 16.77
C SER A 615 21.43 -14.02 16.13
N ARG A 616 21.63 -13.02 15.26
CA ARG A 616 20.56 -12.33 14.52
C ARG A 616 20.20 -13.01 13.21
N ARG A 617 20.94 -14.06 12.81
CA ARG A 617 20.90 -14.66 11.47
C ARG A 617 19.49 -15.12 11.08
N ALA A 618 18.92 -16.03 11.87
CA ALA A 618 17.62 -16.63 11.57
C ALA A 618 16.51 -15.58 11.42
N SER A 619 16.44 -14.62 12.35
CA SER A 619 15.49 -13.51 12.27
C SER A 619 15.68 -12.64 11.02
N LEU A 620 16.92 -12.32 10.62
CA LEU A 620 17.16 -11.50 9.42
C LEU A 620 16.88 -12.27 8.12
N GLU A 621 17.16 -13.58 8.07
CA GLU A 621 16.80 -14.44 6.93
C GLU A 621 15.28 -14.48 6.74
N GLN A 622 14.50 -14.61 7.82
CA GLN A 622 13.04 -14.55 7.73
C GLN A 622 12.55 -13.16 7.30
N ALA A 623 13.16 -12.08 7.78
CA ALA A 623 12.84 -10.72 7.33
C ALA A 623 13.13 -10.52 5.83
N LEU A 624 14.23 -11.10 5.32
CA LEU A 624 14.55 -11.07 3.88
C LEU A 624 13.48 -11.77 3.07
N VAL A 625 13.13 -13.02 3.42
CA VAL A 625 12.10 -13.80 2.73
C VAL A 625 10.76 -13.07 2.72
N ALA A 626 10.34 -12.51 3.87
CA ALA A 626 9.11 -11.74 3.96
C ALA A 626 9.15 -10.50 3.05
N SER A 627 10.24 -9.73 3.08
CA SER A 627 10.39 -8.54 2.23
C SER A 627 10.42 -8.86 0.73
N GLU A 628 10.96 -10.01 0.32
CA GLU A 628 10.92 -10.48 -1.08
C GLU A 628 9.51 -10.79 -1.54
N ARG A 629 8.74 -11.46 -0.69
CA ARG A 629 7.34 -11.75 -0.97
C ARG A 629 6.51 -10.46 -1.04
N ALA A 630 6.78 -9.47 -0.19
CA ALA A 630 6.15 -8.15 -0.27
C ALA A 630 6.44 -7.46 -1.62
N VAL A 631 7.70 -7.44 -2.05
CA VAL A 631 8.10 -6.87 -3.35
C VAL A 631 7.47 -7.65 -4.51
N LYS A 632 7.37 -8.98 -4.42
CA LYS A 632 6.71 -9.79 -5.44
C LYS A 632 5.19 -9.52 -5.53
N ALA A 633 4.54 -9.31 -4.39
CA ALA A 633 3.10 -9.03 -4.31
C ALA A 633 2.73 -7.65 -4.90
N ALA A 634 3.57 -6.64 -4.65
CA ALA A 634 3.29 -5.27 -5.05
C ALA A 634 4.56 -4.50 -5.54
N PRO A 635 5.19 -4.93 -6.66
CA PRO A 635 6.45 -4.35 -7.14
C PRO A 635 6.37 -2.89 -7.56
N GLY A 636 5.15 -2.37 -7.78
CA GLY A 636 4.86 -0.97 -8.08
C GLY A 636 4.72 -0.04 -6.85
N ARG A 637 4.74 -0.56 -5.62
CA ARG A 637 4.57 0.27 -4.41
C ARG A 637 5.92 0.66 -3.80
N SER A 638 6.13 1.94 -3.49
CA SER A 638 7.40 2.40 -2.90
C SER A 638 7.65 1.83 -1.48
N SER A 639 6.59 1.61 -0.69
CA SER A 639 6.70 1.13 0.70
C SER A 639 7.38 -0.25 0.80
N VAL A 640 7.05 -1.19 -0.08
CA VAL A 640 7.62 -2.55 -0.05
C VAL A 640 9.11 -2.54 -0.35
N HIS A 641 9.55 -1.69 -1.29
CA HIS A 641 10.98 -1.51 -1.60
C HIS A 641 11.69 -0.79 -0.45
N THR A 642 11.06 0.20 0.17
CA THR A 642 11.60 0.88 1.36
C THR A 642 11.81 -0.11 2.51
N LYS A 643 10.82 -0.97 2.78
CA LYS A 643 10.91 -2.02 3.80
C LYS A 643 12.03 -3.02 3.47
N ARG A 644 12.12 -3.50 2.22
CA ARG A 644 13.21 -4.38 1.78
C ARG A 644 14.59 -3.71 1.92
N ALA A 645 14.73 -2.45 1.51
CA ALA A 645 15.97 -1.71 1.68
C ALA A 645 16.38 -1.63 3.15
N TRP A 646 15.43 -1.42 4.06
CA TRP A 646 15.69 -1.41 5.50
C TRP A 646 16.09 -2.79 6.06
N VAL A 647 15.49 -3.88 5.55
CA VAL A 647 15.92 -5.25 5.86
C VAL A 647 17.34 -5.50 5.35
N LEU A 648 17.63 -5.14 4.10
CA LEU A 648 18.95 -5.30 3.48
C LEU A 648 20.03 -4.48 4.20
N MET A 649 19.70 -3.27 4.67
CA MET A 649 20.61 -2.48 5.51
C MET A 649 20.96 -3.24 6.81
N ASN A 650 19.98 -3.84 7.48
CA ASN A 650 20.20 -4.62 8.70
C ASN A 650 20.97 -5.92 8.42
N TRP A 651 20.69 -6.58 7.29
CA TRP A 651 21.44 -7.73 6.81
C TRP A 651 22.89 -7.38 6.50
N TYR A 652 23.13 -6.30 5.76
CA TYR A 652 24.47 -5.77 5.48
C TYR A 652 25.25 -5.49 6.75
N ARG A 653 24.63 -4.83 7.74
CA ARG A 653 25.28 -4.57 9.05
C ARG A 653 25.65 -5.86 9.77
N TRP A 654 24.86 -6.92 9.66
CA TRP A 654 25.22 -8.20 10.26
C TRP A 654 26.34 -8.90 9.45
N VAL A 655 26.19 -9.01 8.13
CA VAL A 655 27.18 -9.63 7.24
C VAL A 655 28.54 -8.96 7.34
N ASN A 656 28.59 -7.62 7.26
CA ASN A 656 29.85 -6.87 7.27
C ASN A 656 30.66 -7.01 8.58
N PHE A 657 30.03 -7.36 9.70
CA PHE A 657 30.71 -7.38 11.01
C PHE A 657 30.74 -8.76 11.69
N GLN A 658 29.88 -9.71 11.31
CA GLN A 658 29.73 -10.98 12.02
C GLN A 658 29.83 -12.23 11.14
N GLU A 659 29.53 -12.13 9.84
CA GLU A 659 29.55 -13.28 8.93
C GLU A 659 30.79 -13.24 8.02
N ARG A 660 31.48 -14.37 7.85
CA ARG A 660 32.70 -14.43 7.03
C ARG A 660 32.49 -14.96 5.61
N ASP A 661 31.37 -15.66 5.37
CA ASP A 661 31.16 -16.43 4.13
C ASP A 661 30.29 -15.71 3.09
N THR A 662 29.65 -14.59 3.45
CA THR A 662 28.79 -13.82 2.53
C THR A 662 29.50 -12.53 2.10
N ASP A 663 29.54 -12.26 0.79
CA ASP A 663 30.12 -11.02 0.26
C ASP A 663 29.26 -9.79 0.63
N PRO A 664 29.74 -8.88 1.50
CA PRO A 664 28.99 -7.68 1.87
C PRO A 664 28.69 -6.76 0.68
N LYS A 665 29.50 -6.82 -0.39
CA LYS A 665 29.34 -5.96 -1.58
C LYS A 665 28.08 -6.29 -2.37
N ALA A 666 27.79 -7.58 -2.53
CA ALA A 666 26.58 -8.04 -3.21
C ALA A 666 25.33 -7.53 -2.49
N VAL A 667 25.31 -7.63 -1.15
CA VAL A 667 24.21 -7.13 -0.31
C VAL A 667 24.06 -5.61 -0.45
N LEU A 668 25.16 -4.86 -0.42
CA LEU A 668 25.15 -3.41 -0.57
C LEU A 668 24.64 -2.95 -1.94
N SER A 669 24.98 -3.69 -3.00
CA SER A 669 24.49 -3.44 -4.36
C SER A 669 22.97 -3.64 -4.45
N ASP A 670 22.46 -4.77 -3.94
CA ASP A 670 21.01 -5.04 -3.91
C ASP A 670 20.26 -3.99 -3.08
N TRP A 671 20.82 -3.62 -1.92
CA TRP A 671 20.25 -2.56 -1.08
C TRP A 671 20.16 -1.22 -1.82
N THR A 672 21.23 -0.81 -2.49
CA THR A 672 21.27 0.46 -3.24
C THR A 672 20.27 0.45 -4.39
N ALA A 673 20.19 -0.66 -5.15
CA ALA A 673 19.23 -0.81 -6.24
C ALA A 673 17.77 -0.78 -5.75
N THR A 674 17.49 -1.49 -4.65
CA THR A 674 16.16 -1.53 -4.02
C THR A 674 15.75 -0.15 -3.52
N ALA A 675 16.66 0.58 -2.84
CA ALA A 675 16.41 1.93 -2.36
C ALA A 675 16.17 2.93 -3.52
N ALA A 676 16.97 2.83 -4.59
CA ALA A 676 16.78 3.64 -5.79
C ALA A 676 15.42 3.38 -6.47
N ARG A 677 14.97 2.12 -6.48
CA ARG A 677 13.63 1.77 -6.98
C ARG A 677 12.52 2.38 -6.12
N ALA A 678 12.66 2.37 -4.79
CA ALA A 678 11.70 3.02 -3.89
C ALA A 678 11.56 4.52 -4.18
N VAL A 679 12.67 5.23 -4.37
CA VAL A 679 12.69 6.66 -4.74
C VAL A 679 12.07 6.91 -6.11
N ALA A 680 12.34 6.04 -7.09
CA ALA A 680 11.78 6.17 -8.44
C ALA A 680 10.24 6.00 -8.47
N LEU A 681 9.70 5.16 -7.59
CA LEU A 681 8.26 4.92 -7.46
C LEU A 681 7.55 6.03 -6.68
N ASP A 682 8.19 6.59 -5.65
CA ASP A 682 7.65 7.71 -4.88
C ASP A 682 8.77 8.70 -4.49
N PRO A 683 8.93 9.80 -5.26
CA PRO A 683 9.87 10.86 -4.94
C PRO A 683 9.55 11.65 -3.66
N ALA A 684 8.37 11.48 -3.05
CA ALA A 684 8.02 12.11 -1.78
C ALA A 684 8.37 11.24 -0.56
N ASN A 685 8.78 9.98 -0.78
CA ASN A 685 9.12 9.07 0.31
C ASN A 685 10.48 9.43 0.94
N VAL A 686 10.42 10.08 2.11
CA VAL A 686 11.59 10.54 2.88
C VAL A 686 12.52 9.37 3.27
N GLN A 687 11.95 8.24 3.69
CA GLN A 687 12.70 7.06 4.13
C GLN A 687 13.46 6.40 2.97
N ALA A 688 12.87 6.40 1.77
CA ALA A 688 13.53 5.90 0.56
C ALA A 688 14.78 6.73 0.21
N HIS A 689 14.71 8.05 0.35
CA HIS A 689 15.87 8.95 0.14
C HIS A 689 16.97 8.71 1.18
N ASP A 690 16.57 8.59 2.44
CA ASP A 690 17.47 8.36 3.57
C ASP A 690 18.21 7.03 3.43
N THR A 691 17.48 5.94 3.19
CA THR A 691 18.11 4.63 3.03
C THR A 691 19.00 4.55 1.79
N LEU A 692 18.69 5.28 0.71
CA LEU A 692 19.54 5.37 -0.47
C LEU A 692 20.82 6.16 -0.15
N GLY A 693 20.70 7.32 0.51
CA GLY A 693 21.87 8.09 0.97
C GLY A 693 22.78 7.26 1.87
N TYR A 694 22.19 6.49 2.78
CA TYR A 694 22.93 5.63 3.69
C TYR A 694 23.64 4.47 2.96
N SER A 695 23.07 3.94 1.87
CA SER A 695 23.74 2.91 1.06
C SER A 695 24.94 3.48 0.30
N HIS A 696 24.82 4.68 -0.28
CA HIS A 696 25.96 5.38 -0.90
C HIS A 696 27.05 5.71 0.13
N PHE A 697 26.67 6.07 1.36
CA PHE A 697 27.63 6.29 2.44
C PHE A 697 28.40 5.00 2.79
N MET A 698 27.71 3.86 2.94
CA MET A 698 28.37 2.57 3.17
C MET A 698 29.28 2.18 1.98
N ARG A 699 28.89 2.50 0.74
CA ARG A 699 29.74 2.30 -0.44
C ARG A 699 31.03 3.11 -0.35
N GLY A 700 30.95 4.37 0.04
CA GLY A 700 32.14 5.21 0.27
C GLY A 700 33.04 4.65 1.39
N LEU A 701 32.49 4.15 2.49
CA LEU A 701 33.30 3.48 3.53
C LEU A 701 34.01 2.23 3.00
N GLN A 702 33.34 1.47 2.13
CA GLN A 702 33.93 0.29 1.51
C GLN A 702 35.03 0.67 0.50
N GLU A 703 34.80 1.67 -0.35
CA GLU A 703 35.79 2.20 -1.29
C GLU A 703 37.05 2.68 -0.55
N ALA A 704 36.88 3.41 0.56
CA ALA A 704 38.00 3.85 1.40
C ALA A 704 38.83 2.66 1.94
N ARG A 705 38.19 1.58 2.42
CA ARG A 705 38.89 0.36 2.87
C ARG A 705 39.66 -0.34 1.76
N GLU A 706 39.20 -0.20 0.51
CA GLU A 706 39.87 -0.73 -0.68
C GLU A 706 40.98 0.19 -1.22
N GLY A 707 41.26 1.32 -0.55
CA GLY A 707 42.24 2.31 -0.98
C GLY A 707 41.77 3.17 -2.17
N LYS A 708 40.47 3.17 -2.48
CA LYS A 708 39.86 4.04 -3.50
C LYS A 708 39.45 5.37 -2.89
N ASP A 709 39.31 6.39 -3.74
CA ASP A 709 38.78 7.69 -3.34
C ASP A 709 37.26 7.60 -3.06
N PRO A 710 36.80 7.78 -1.80
CA PRO A 710 35.41 7.61 -1.42
C PRO A 710 34.57 8.87 -1.64
N ARG A 711 35.20 10.01 -2.02
CA ARG A 711 34.53 11.31 -2.10
C ARG A 711 33.34 11.32 -3.07
N PRO A 712 33.40 10.70 -4.27
CA PRO A 712 32.24 10.65 -5.17
C PRO A 712 31.02 9.96 -4.52
N ALA A 713 31.23 8.83 -3.83
CA ALA A 713 30.14 8.14 -3.12
C ALA A 713 29.62 8.96 -1.93
N TYR A 714 30.49 9.71 -1.24
CA TYR A 714 30.05 10.66 -0.21
C TYR A 714 29.22 11.82 -0.79
N ASP A 715 29.57 12.34 -1.97
CA ASP A 715 28.81 13.41 -2.63
C ASP A 715 27.41 12.91 -3.04
N GLU A 716 27.31 11.68 -3.55
CA GLU A 716 26.01 11.04 -3.81
C GLU A 716 25.18 10.88 -2.52
N ALA A 717 25.81 10.41 -1.43
CA ALA A 717 25.14 10.27 -0.14
C ALA A 717 24.59 11.61 0.38
N VAL A 718 25.41 12.67 0.34
CA VAL A 718 25.02 14.04 0.72
C VAL A 718 23.81 14.49 -0.09
N ALA A 719 23.83 14.32 -1.42
CA ALA A 719 22.74 14.75 -2.29
C ALA A 719 21.40 14.06 -1.95
N TRP A 720 21.44 12.78 -1.55
CA TRP A 720 20.24 12.04 -1.14
C TRP A 720 19.74 12.44 0.25
N PHE A 721 20.61 12.62 1.23
CA PHE A 721 20.21 13.12 2.56
C PHE A 721 19.64 14.54 2.47
N GLU A 722 20.20 15.42 1.65
CA GLU A 722 19.65 16.76 1.43
C GLU A 722 18.26 16.72 0.78
N LYS A 723 17.98 15.76 -0.12
CA LYS A 723 16.63 15.55 -0.64
C LYS A 723 15.67 15.13 0.46
N ALA A 724 16.06 14.20 1.32
CA ALA A 724 15.26 13.80 2.48
C ALA A 724 14.96 15.00 3.40
N LEU A 725 15.95 15.86 3.66
CA LEU A 725 15.80 17.06 4.49
C LEU A 725 14.98 18.17 3.82
N ARG A 726 14.95 18.27 2.48
CA ARG A 726 14.04 19.18 1.78
C ARG A 726 12.59 18.77 1.95
N LEU A 727 12.30 17.47 1.93
CA LEU A 727 10.96 16.92 2.16
C LEU A 727 10.56 17.01 3.64
N GLN A 728 11.50 16.72 4.56
CA GLN A 728 11.29 16.80 6.00
C GLN A 728 12.48 17.49 6.70
N PRO A 729 12.43 18.83 6.88
CA PRO A 729 13.54 19.59 7.47
C PRO A 729 13.89 19.20 8.91
N ARG A 730 12.91 18.70 9.67
CA ARG A 730 13.08 18.23 11.06
C ARG A 730 13.21 16.71 11.11
N TYR A 731 14.19 16.16 10.39
CA TYR A 731 14.48 14.72 10.37
C TYR A 731 15.84 14.41 11.03
N PRO A 732 15.86 14.00 12.33
CA PRO A 732 17.11 13.82 13.09
C PRO A 732 18.08 12.80 12.50
N TRP A 733 17.59 11.69 11.95
CA TRP A 733 18.45 10.66 11.37
C TRP A 733 19.18 11.14 10.12
N ALA A 734 18.50 11.78 9.16
CA ALA A 734 19.18 12.33 7.99
C ALA A 734 20.22 13.40 8.36
N LEU A 735 19.95 14.23 9.39
CA LEU A 735 20.95 15.18 9.92
C LEU A 735 22.16 14.46 10.53
N ASN A 736 21.92 13.40 11.31
CA ASN A 736 22.98 12.58 11.86
C ASN A 736 23.81 11.88 10.78
N ASP A 737 23.16 11.25 9.81
CA ASP A 737 23.82 10.48 8.78
C ASP A 737 24.59 11.37 7.82
N LEU A 738 24.05 12.54 7.48
CA LEU A 738 24.78 13.59 6.77
C LEU A 738 26.01 14.05 7.54
N ALA A 739 25.90 14.23 8.86
CA ALA A 739 27.06 14.53 9.68
C ALA A 739 28.10 13.41 9.72
N LEU A 740 27.66 12.14 9.74
CA LEU A 740 28.56 11.00 9.67
C LEU A 740 29.31 10.97 8.34
N VAL A 741 28.66 11.23 7.20
CA VAL A 741 29.34 11.34 5.89
C VAL A 741 30.43 12.41 5.94
N HIS A 742 30.11 13.60 6.44
CA HIS A 742 31.09 14.69 6.56
C HIS A 742 32.22 14.36 7.53
N ARG A 743 31.94 13.67 8.63
CA ARG A 743 32.96 13.21 9.57
C ARG A 743 33.93 12.24 8.91
N TRP A 744 33.43 11.22 8.22
CA TRP A 744 34.26 10.25 7.53
C TRP A 744 35.03 10.85 6.37
N ARG A 745 34.45 11.81 5.65
CA ARG A 745 35.16 12.66 4.68
C ARG A 745 36.34 13.39 5.33
N GLY A 746 36.13 13.99 6.50
CA GLY A 746 37.19 14.65 7.27
C GLY A 746 38.28 13.67 7.69
N THR A 747 37.92 12.48 8.19
CA THR A 747 38.88 11.43 8.54
C THR A 747 39.74 11.03 7.33
N TRP A 748 39.12 10.77 6.18
CA TRP A 748 39.84 10.40 4.96
C TRP A 748 40.78 11.53 4.49
N LEU A 749 40.32 12.79 4.49
CA LEU A 749 41.16 13.94 4.15
C LEU A 749 42.39 14.04 5.05
N ARG A 750 42.19 13.85 6.37
CA ARG A 750 43.27 13.86 7.37
C ARG A 750 44.30 12.77 7.07
N GLU A 751 43.85 11.54 6.83
CA GLU A 751 44.72 10.39 6.52
C GLU A 751 45.52 10.58 5.23
N HIS A 752 45.04 11.41 4.30
CA HIS A 752 45.72 11.75 3.04
C HIS A 752 46.45 13.10 3.10
N GLY A 753 46.71 13.63 4.30
CA GLY A 753 47.49 14.86 4.51
C GLY A 753 46.81 16.16 4.06
N GLN A 754 45.49 16.13 3.81
CA GLN A 754 44.67 17.29 3.45
C GLN A 754 44.03 17.91 4.70
N ASP A 755 43.55 19.16 4.60
CA ASP A 755 42.89 19.87 5.70
C ASP A 755 41.45 19.36 5.91
N PRO A 756 41.12 18.73 7.05
CA PRO A 756 39.82 18.14 7.29
C PRO A 756 38.83 19.11 7.96
N ARG A 757 39.26 20.33 8.35
CA ARG A 757 38.51 21.22 9.23
C ARG A 757 37.15 21.62 8.67
N ALA A 758 37.07 21.90 7.38
CA ALA A 758 35.80 22.22 6.72
C ALA A 758 34.79 21.06 6.81
N ALA A 759 35.25 19.82 6.60
CA ALA A 759 34.40 18.64 6.67
C ALA A 759 33.93 18.38 8.11
N PHE A 760 34.82 18.50 9.11
CA PHE A 760 34.41 18.38 10.52
C PHE A 760 33.49 19.52 10.98
N ALA A 761 33.68 20.74 10.48
CA ALA A 761 32.78 21.87 10.77
C ALA A 761 31.36 21.61 10.26
N GLU A 762 31.21 21.08 9.04
CA GLU A 762 29.91 20.66 8.50
C GLU A 762 29.29 19.52 9.32
N ALA A 763 30.08 18.52 9.70
CA ALA A 763 29.60 17.45 10.58
C ALA A 763 29.07 18.00 11.92
N ALA A 764 29.83 18.88 12.58
CA ALA A 764 29.42 19.52 13.83
C ALA A 764 28.16 20.39 13.65
N ARG A 765 28.04 21.12 12.54
CA ARG A 765 26.86 21.94 12.22
C ARG A 765 25.60 21.08 12.15
N HIS A 766 25.65 19.99 11.40
CA HIS A 766 24.51 19.07 11.25
C HIS A 766 24.13 18.38 12.55
N LEU A 767 25.10 17.98 13.39
CA LEU A 767 24.80 17.37 14.68
C LEU A 767 24.23 18.37 15.69
N ARG A 768 24.69 19.62 15.68
CA ARG A 768 24.07 20.69 16.50
C ARG A 768 22.63 20.93 16.07
N GLU A 769 22.35 20.89 14.76
CA GLU A 769 20.99 20.99 14.26
C GLU A 769 20.14 19.77 14.67
N ALA A 770 20.69 18.55 14.59
CA ALA A 770 20.02 17.35 15.07
C ALA A 770 19.67 17.46 16.57
N ALA A 771 20.62 17.92 17.39
CA ALA A 771 20.42 18.18 18.82
C ALA A 771 19.47 19.36 19.10
N ARG A 772 19.28 20.29 18.15
CA ARG A 772 18.29 21.37 18.25
C ARG A 772 16.89 20.85 17.94
N VAL A 773 16.77 19.98 16.94
CA VAL A 773 15.51 19.34 16.54
C VAL A 773 15.03 18.37 17.63
N ASP A 774 15.95 17.60 18.19
CA ASP A 774 15.73 16.67 19.30
C ASP A 774 16.86 16.79 20.34
N PRO A 775 16.66 17.57 21.43
CA PRO A 775 17.64 17.75 22.49
C PRO A 775 18.02 16.47 23.22
N LYS A 776 17.17 15.43 23.19
CA LYS A 776 17.43 14.16 23.87
C LYS A 776 18.09 13.12 22.95
N TYR A 777 18.32 13.46 21.68
CA TYR A 777 18.94 12.56 20.72
C TYR A 777 20.38 12.21 21.11
N LEU A 778 20.55 11.07 21.79
CA LEU A 778 21.82 10.60 22.34
C LEU A 778 22.95 10.59 21.30
N PHE A 779 22.67 10.11 20.09
CA PHE A 779 23.67 9.97 19.03
C PHE A 779 24.19 11.31 18.53
N ALA A 780 23.39 12.38 18.53
CA ALA A 780 23.87 13.70 18.13
C ALA A 780 24.98 14.20 19.06
N HIS A 781 24.78 14.08 20.38
CA HIS A 781 25.78 14.49 21.38
C HIS A 781 27.00 13.56 21.41
N ALA A 782 26.79 12.24 21.27
CA ALA A 782 27.88 11.28 21.19
C ALA A 782 28.76 11.51 19.95
N ASN A 783 28.15 11.73 18.78
CA ASN A 783 28.89 12.00 17.54
C ASN A 783 29.56 13.38 17.56
N LEU A 784 28.97 14.38 18.23
CA LEU A 784 29.63 15.69 18.45
C LEU A 784 30.93 15.54 19.23
N THR A 785 30.92 14.67 20.24
CA THR A 785 32.11 14.35 21.04
C THR A 785 33.22 13.79 20.13
N GLU A 786 32.88 12.86 19.23
CA GLU A 786 33.84 12.25 18.31
C GLU A 786 34.36 13.24 17.24
N VAL A 787 33.51 14.14 16.72
CA VAL A 787 33.92 15.17 15.76
C VAL A 787 34.89 16.16 16.40
N HIS A 788 34.59 16.65 17.61
CA HIS A 788 35.49 17.57 18.33
C HIS A 788 36.79 16.88 18.76
N ASN A 789 36.76 15.60 19.15
CA ASN A 789 37.99 14.84 19.35
C ASN A 789 38.85 14.76 18.08
N SER A 790 38.22 14.57 16.92
CA SER A 790 38.93 14.51 15.64
C SER A 790 39.59 15.84 15.27
N LEU A 791 38.91 16.97 15.55
CA LEU A 791 39.46 18.32 15.43
C LEU A 791 40.61 18.57 16.42
N ALA A 792 40.42 18.24 17.70
CA ALA A 792 41.44 18.36 18.74
C ALA A 792 42.72 17.59 18.39
N GLN A 793 42.59 16.34 17.93
CA GLN A 793 43.72 15.54 17.47
C GLN A 793 44.41 16.15 16.25
N TYR A 794 43.63 16.74 15.33
CA TYR A 794 44.19 17.40 14.16
C TYR A 794 44.95 18.67 14.53
N GLU A 795 44.41 19.56 15.37
CA GLU A 795 45.13 20.76 15.83
C GLU A 795 46.39 20.37 16.62
N LEU A 796 46.32 19.35 17.47
CA LEU A 796 47.49 18.81 18.17
C LEU A 796 48.56 18.29 17.18
N SER A 797 48.15 17.65 16.09
CA SER A 797 49.07 17.16 15.04
C SER A 797 49.80 18.30 14.31
N LEU A 798 49.20 19.49 14.29
CA LEU A 798 49.82 20.71 13.76
C LEU A 798 50.64 21.48 14.82
N GLY A 799 50.81 20.92 16.03
CA GLY A 799 51.49 21.57 17.13
C GLY A 799 50.71 22.74 17.76
N ARG A 800 49.40 22.81 17.53
CA ARG A 800 48.53 23.86 18.09
C ARG A 800 47.83 23.39 19.36
N ASP A 801 47.25 24.34 20.08
CA ASP A 801 46.50 24.09 21.31
C ASP A 801 45.11 23.47 20.98
N PRO A 802 44.83 22.23 21.43
CA PRO A 802 43.55 21.56 21.18
C PRO A 802 42.47 21.90 22.22
N SER A 803 42.76 22.75 23.22
CA SER A 803 41.92 22.95 24.42
C SER A 803 40.48 23.36 24.09
N ALA A 804 40.28 24.20 23.07
CA ALA A 804 38.95 24.64 22.67
C ALA A 804 38.08 23.47 22.18
N ASP A 805 38.63 22.58 21.34
CA ASP A 805 37.91 21.41 20.85
C ASP A 805 37.75 20.33 21.92
N VAL A 806 38.75 20.13 22.78
CA VAL A 806 38.62 19.23 23.95
C VAL A 806 37.46 19.67 24.84
N GLU A 807 37.31 20.96 25.11
CA GLU A 807 36.21 21.46 25.95
C GLU A 807 34.84 21.27 25.27
N GLN A 808 34.76 21.45 23.95
CA GLN A 808 33.54 21.12 23.20
C GLN A 808 33.22 19.63 23.25
N ALA A 809 34.23 18.75 23.13
CA ALA A 809 34.06 17.31 23.27
C ALA A 809 33.57 16.94 24.68
N ARG A 810 34.17 17.49 25.74
CA ARG A 810 33.70 17.30 27.13
C ARG A 810 32.25 17.73 27.31
N SER A 811 31.90 18.92 26.82
CA SER A 811 30.55 19.47 26.92
C SER A 811 29.51 18.59 26.22
N ALA A 812 29.82 18.12 25.00
CA ALA A 812 28.96 17.21 24.26
C ALA A 812 28.85 15.83 24.93
N GLY A 813 29.97 15.26 25.39
CA GLY A 813 29.99 13.96 26.04
C GLY A 813 29.26 13.97 27.39
N ALA A 814 29.36 15.06 28.15
CA ALA A 814 28.59 15.26 29.38
C ALA A 814 27.08 15.29 29.11
N ARG A 815 26.63 15.94 28.03
CA ARG A 815 25.23 15.90 27.60
C ARG A 815 24.78 14.49 27.21
N ALA A 816 25.60 13.75 26.47
CA ALA A 816 25.29 12.35 26.13
C ALA A 816 25.17 11.46 27.38
N LEU A 817 26.07 11.60 28.36
CA LEU A 817 26.00 10.84 29.62
C LEU A 817 24.85 11.27 30.54
N ALA A 818 24.39 12.51 30.44
CA ALA A 818 23.19 12.96 31.15
C ALA A 818 21.92 12.29 30.59
N LEU A 819 21.92 11.92 29.30
CA LEU A 819 20.83 11.19 28.65
C LEU A 819 20.92 9.68 28.92
N ASP A 820 22.11 9.10 28.76
CA ASP A 820 22.38 7.70 29.10
C ASP A 820 23.75 7.54 29.77
N ALA A 821 23.73 7.41 31.10
CA ALA A 821 24.92 7.23 31.92
C ALA A 821 25.64 5.90 31.68
N ARG A 822 25.01 4.95 30.97
CA ARG A 822 25.54 3.62 30.63
C ARG A 822 26.02 3.52 29.18
N TYR A 823 26.02 4.63 28.42
CA TYR A 823 26.48 4.64 27.04
C TYR A 823 28.01 4.58 26.95
N ALA A 824 28.57 3.37 27.03
CA ALA A 824 30.01 3.13 27.07
C ALA A 824 30.86 3.82 25.97
N PRO A 825 30.40 3.92 24.69
CA PRO A 825 31.21 4.56 23.65
C PRO A 825 31.59 6.01 23.93
N VAL A 826 30.72 6.80 24.57
CA VAL A 826 31.04 8.21 24.86
C VAL A 826 32.04 8.35 26.00
N LEU A 827 32.06 7.42 26.96
CA LEU A 827 33.11 7.36 28.00
C LEU A 827 34.48 7.15 27.37
N THR A 828 34.57 6.25 26.38
CA THR A 828 35.81 6.06 25.61
C THR A 828 36.22 7.35 24.89
N GLN A 829 35.26 8.08 24.30
CA GLN A 829 35.56 9.36 23.65
C GLN A 829 35.98 10.46 24.65
N LEU A 830 35.39 10.53 25.83
CA LEU A 830 35.83 11.47 26.88
C LEU A 830 37.25 11.15 27.35
N GLY A 831 37.57 9.87 27.56
CA GLY A 831 38.95 9.48 27.86
C GLY A 831 39.94 9.84 26.75
N LEU A 832 39.52 9.82 25.49
CA LEU A 832 40.33 10.27 24.36
C LEU A 832 40.54 11.80 24.37
N ALA A 833 39.53 12.57 24.76
CA ALA A 833 39.63 14.02 24.93
C ALA A 833 40.68 14.37 25.99
N GLU A 834 40.60 13.71 27.16
CA GLU A 834 41.56 13.87 28.25
C GLU A 834 42.98 13.47 27.83
N LEU A 835 43.13 12.35 27.11
CA LEU A 835 44.43 11.92 26.57
C LEU A 835 44.99 12.95 25.58
N THR A 836 44.15 13.53 24.73
CA THR A 836 44.57 14.55 23.76
C THR A 836 45.07 15.80 24.46
N GLN A 837 44.36 16.27 25.49
CA GLN A 837 44.83 17.38 26.33
C GLN A 837 46.12 17.02 27.08
N ALA A 838 46.22 15.81 27.63
CA ALA A 838 47.41 15.34 28.33
C ALA A 838 48.65 15.35 27.42
N ARG A 839 48.50 14.96 26.15
CA ARG A 839 49.57 15.04 25.14
C ARG A 839 50.01 16.48 24.90
N HIS A 840 49.08 17.42 24.78
CA HIS A 840 49.42 18.84 24.62
C HIS A 840 50.17 19.40 25.84
N VAL A 841 49.66 19.15 27.05
CA VAL A 841 50.29 19.59 28.31
C VAL A 841 51.69 19.00 28.45
N SER A 842 51.85 17.72 28.14
CA SER A 842 53.14 17.03 28.21
C SER A 842 54.17 17.50 27.17
N ARG A 843 53.73 18.11 26.06
CA ARG A 843 54.59 18.76 25.06
C ARG A 843 54.98 20.20 25.43
N THR A 844 54.19 20.85 26.29
CA THR A 844 54.38 22.25 26.72
C THR A 844 54.98 22.35 28.13
N SER A 845 55.66 21.30 28.59
CA SER A 845 56.35 21.19 29.89
C SER A 845 55.44 21.23 31.13
N GLY A 846 54.14 20.95 30.98
CA GLY A 846 53.22 20.79 32.10
C GLY A 846 53.11 19.35 32.60
N GLU A 847 52.58 19.16 33.81
CA GLU A 847 52.34 17.85 34.43
C GLU A 847 51.00 17.24 33.94
N PRO A 848 51.00 16.12 33.17
CA PRO A 848 49.79 15.54 32.60
C PRO A 848 49.03 14.63 33.59
N GLY A 849 49.52 14.42 34.81
CA GLY A 849 49.05 13.37 35.73
C GLY A 849 47.56 13.43 36.08
N THR A 850 47.00 14.63 36.25
CA THR A 850 45.57 14.81 36.54
C THR A 850 44.69 14.39 35.35
N LEU A 851 45.08 14.78 34.14
CA LEU A 851 44.39 14.44 32.88
C LEU A 851 44.50 12.94 32.58
N LEU A 852 45.68 12.34 32.80
CA LEU A 852 45.89 10.89 32.65
C LEU A 852 45.01 10.09 33.62
N SER A 853 44.88 10.56 34.87
CA SER A 853 44.01 9.93 35.87
C SER A 853 42.53 10.04 35.48
N ALA A 854 42.11 11.19 34.97
CA ALA A 854 40.75 11.39 34.45
C ALA A 854 40.46 10.47 33.25
N ALA A 855 41.41 10.34 32.30
CA ALA A 855 41.30 9.43 31.17
C ALA A 855 41.12 7.97 31.62
N LEU A 856 41.91 7.51 32.60
CA LEU A 856 41.81 6.16 33.16
C LEU A 856 40.47 5.93 33.89
N ALA A 857 39.93 6.94 34.57
CA ALA A 857 38.62 6.84 35.21
C ALA A 857 37.50 6.61 34.18
N HIS A 858 37.54 7.30 33.04
CA HIS A 858 36.61 7.06 31.94
C HIS A 858 36.79 5.67 31.29
N VAL A 859 38.03 5.23 31.09
CA VAL A 859 38.36 3.88 30.60
C VAL A 859 37.80 2.81 31.54
N ALA A 860 38.04 2.93 32.85
CA ALA A 860 37.54 1.98 33.85
C ALA A 860 36.01 1.88 33.82
N ARG A 861 35.30 3.01 33.86
CA ARG A 861 33.83 3.04 33.81
C ARG A 861 33.28 2.47 32.49
N SER A 862 33.96 2.71 31.37
CA SER A 862 33.57 2.12 30.07
C SER A 862 33.74 0.60 30.06
N LEU A 863 34.83 0.09 30.64
CA LEU A 863 35.10 -1.36 30.74
C LEU A 863 34.21 -2.07 31.77
N GLU A 864 33.75 -1.40 32.82
CA GLU A 864 32.72 -1.93 33.73
C GLU A 864 31.41 -2.22 32.98
N LEU A 865 31.05 -1.37 32.03
CA LEU A 865 29.85 -1.51 31.21
C LEU A 865 30.03 -2.49 30.05
N ASN A 866 31.22 -2.51 29.44
CA ASN A 866 31.56 -3.39 28.34
C ASN A 866 33.01 -3.89 28.44
N PRO A 867 33.26 -5.01 29.15
CA PRO A 867 34.62 -5.53 29.40
C PRO A 867 35.38 -5.94 28.13
N THR A 868 34.67 -6.25 27.05
CA THR A 868 35.25 -6.71 25.78
C THR A 868 35.46 -5.58 24.78
N ALA A 869 35.24 -4.31 25.17
CA ALA A 869 35.40 -3.16 24.29
C ALA A 869 36.88 -2.90 23.90
N GLY A 870 37.33 -3.51 22.79
CA GLY A 870 38.71 -3.41 22.31
C GLY A 870 39.22 -1.97 22.13
N ARG A 871 38.39 -1.04 21.64
CA ARG A 871 38.74 0.39 21.52
C ARG A 871 39.06 1.03 22.87
N THR A 872 38.33 0.63 23.91
CA THR A 872 38.54 1.15 25.27
C THR A 872 39.85 0.61 25.86
N HIS A 873 40.17 -0.66 25.62
CA HIS A 873 41.47 -1.24 25.97
C HIS A 873 42.62 -0.56 25.24
N PHE A 874 42.49 -0.32 23.93
CA PHE A 874 43.47 0.42 23.13
C PHE A 874 43.70 1.85 23.66
N LEU A 875 42.63 2.55 24.04
CA LEU A 875 42.73 3.85 24.68
C LEU A 875 43.47 3.75 26.03
N GLY A 876 43.10 2.79 26.88
CA GLY A 876 43.78 2.56 28.16
C GLY A 876 45.28 2.31 27.99
N ALA A 877 45.66 1.49 27.00
CA ALA A 877 47.06 1.28 26.64
C ALA A 877 47.75 2.57 26.18
N SER A 878 47.06 3.41 25.41
CA SER A 878 47.57 4.71 24.94
C SER A 878 47.76 5.72 26.07
N VAL A 879 46.90 5.69 27.08
CA VAL A 879 47.04 6.52 28.30
C VAL A 879 48.25 6.07 29.12
N HIS A 880 48.41 4.76 29.33
CA HIS A 880 49.57 4.21 30.02
C HIS A 880 50.88 4.40 29.25
N LEU A 881 50.85 4.39 27.91
CA LEU A 881 52.00 4.74 27.08
C LEU A 881 52.50 6.16 27.42
N LEU A 882 51.61 7.16 27.37
CA LEU A 882 51.98 8.54 27.67
C LEU A 882 52.45 8.71 29.13
N ALA A 883 51.85 7.98 30.06
CA ALA A 883 52.31 7.95 31.46
C ALA A 883 53.74 7.39 31.58
N ALA A 884 54.06 6.33 30.83
CA ALA A 884 55.41 5.76 30.79
C ALA A 884 56.42 6.72 30.14
N GLU A 885 56.06 7.40 29.06
CA GLU A 885 56.89 8.43 28.41
C GLU A 885 57.21 9.60 29.36
N HIS A 886 56.21 10.05 30.13
CA HIS A 886 56.40 11.10 31.14
C HIS A 886 57.29 10.63 32.29
N ALA A 887 57.08 9.40 32.78
CA ALA A 887 57.90 8.81 33.85
C ALA A 887 59.38 8.72 33.43
N VAL A 888 59.66 8.19 32.23
CA VAL A 888 61.03 8.10 31.69
C VAL A 888 61.69 9.48 31.57
N ARG A 889 60.97 10.48 31.04
CA ARG A 889 61.49 11.86 30.95
C ARG A 889 61.76 12.50 32.31
N SER A 890 60.97 12.14 33.31
CA SER A 890 61.09 12.63 34.69
C SER A 890 62.04 11.81 35.57
N GLY A 891 62.69 10.78 35.02
CA GLY A 891 63.57 9.88 35.76
C GLY A 891 62.85 8.95 36.76
N VAL A 892 61.54 8.79 36.62
CA VAL A 892 60.68 7.91 37.44
C VAL A 892 60.54 6.55 36.76
N ASP A 893 60.47 5.47 37.55
CA ASP A 893 60.33 4.11 37.04
C ASP A 893 59.01 3.91 36.26
N PRO A 894 59.05 3.61 34.94
CA PRO A 894 57.86 3.44 34.11
C PRO A 894 57.25 2.04 34.20
N THR A 895 57.84 1.09 34.95
CA THR A 895 57.51 -0.34 34.90
C THR A 895 56.01 -0.62 35.09
N ALA A 896 55.37 -0.01 36.08
CA ALA A 896 53.94 -0.20 36.35
C ALA A 896 53.04 0.26 35.18
N SER A 897 53.41 1.35 34.51
CA SER A 897 52.71 1.87 33.33
C SER A 897 52.91 0.96 32.13
N LEU A 898 54.14 0.49 31.90
CA LEU A 898 54.46 -0.44 30.79
C LEU A 898 53.70 -1.77 30.95
N GLU A 899 53.65 -2.33 32.15
CA GLU A 899 52.89 -3.56 32.42
C GLU A 899 51.39 -3.37 32.22
N SER A 900 50.85 -2.24 32.68
CA SER A 900 49.42 -1.95 32.54
C SER A 900 49.02 -1.74 31.07
N ALA A 901 49.86 -1.06 30.29
CA ALA A 901 49.67 -0.91 28.86
C ALA A 901 49.70 -2.26 28.12
N ARG A 902 50.66 -3.13 28.45
CA ARG A 902 50.75 -4.49 27.89
C ARG A 902 49.54 -5.34 28.23
N ARG A 903 49.05 -5.29 29.47
CA ARG A 903 47.82 -6.00 29.88
C ARG A 903 46.61 -5.52 29.09
N ALA A 904 46.46 -4.21 28.88
CA ALA A 904 45.38 -3.67 28.08
C ALA A 904 45.46 -4.13 26.61
N LEU A 905 46.66 -4.16 26.01
CA LEU A 905 46.87 -4.66 24.64
C LEU A 905 46.69 -6.18 24.48
N ALA A 906 46.78 -6.95 25.56
CA ALA A 906 46.61 -8.40 25.52
C ALA A 906 45.15 -8.84 25.30
N VAL A 907 44.18 -7.93 25.49
CA VAL A 907 42.76 -8.21 25.26
C VAL A 907 42.47 -8.22 23.76
N PRO A 908 41.85 -9.28 23.21
CA PRO A 908 41.52 -9.36 21.79
C PRO A 908 40.65 -8.18 21.37
N TYR A 909 41.04 -7.49 20.29
CA TYR A 909 40.25 -6.43 19.69
C TYR A 909 39.09 -7.06 18.88
N PRO A 910 37.81 -6.87 19.27
CA PRO A 910 36.71 -7.55 18.59
C PRO A 910 36.56 -7.03 17.16
N GLY A 911 36.51 -7.96 16.19
CA GLY A 911 36.32 -7.64 14.78
C GLY A 911 37.60 -7.40 13.98
N ASP A 912 38.79 -7.50 14.60
CA ASP A 912 40.07 -7.41 13.90
C ASP A 912 40.99 -8.53 14.38
N ALA A 913 41.24 -9.52 13.53
CA ALA A 913 42.18 -10.60 13.82
C ALA A 913 43.66 -10.10 13.86
N SER A 914 43.88 -8.80 13.71
CA SER A 914 45.15 -8.19 13.33
C SER A 914 45.19 -6.68 13.56
N CYS A 915 44.85 -6.20 14.76
CA CYS A 915 44.92 -4.76 15.09
C CYS A 915 46.33 -4.19 14.85
N ALA A 916 46.53 -3.52 13.71
CA ALA A 916 47.83 -2.96 13.30
C ALA A 916 48.26 -1.82 14.24
N ASP A 917 47.33 -0.93 14.63
CA ASP A 917 47.58 0.13 15.61
C ASP A 917 48.01 -0.43 16.97
N CYS A 918 47.48 -1.58 17.39
CA CYS A 918 47.88 -2.23 18.63
C CYS A 918 49.33 -2.71 18.56
N ARG A 919 49.78 -3.17 17.38
CA ARG A 919 51.19 -3.56 17.12
C ARG A 919 52.12 -2.34 17.06
N VAL A 920 51.68 -1.26 16.43
CA VAL A 920 52.37 0.05 16.47
C VAL A 920 52.54 0.51 17.92
N LEU A 921 51.48 0.46 18.73
CA LEU A 921 51.54 0.81 20.15
C LEU A 921 52.45 -0.11 20.96
N GLY A 922 52.43 -1.42 20.67
CA GLY A 922 53.34 -2.42 21.26
C GLY A 922 54.81 -2.13 20.95
N ALA A 923 55.11 -1.72 19.71
CA ALA A 923 56.45 -1.30 19.32
C ALA A 923 56.90 -0.04 20.09
N ARG A 924 56.02 0.98 20.20
CA ARG A 924 56.28 2.20 21.00
C ARG A 924 56.54 1.90 22.47
N LEU A 925 55.73 1.06 23.10
CA LEU A 925 55.93 0.60 24.49
C LEU A 925 57.30 -0.04 24.67
N SER A 926 57.71 -0.87 23.72
CA SER A 926 58.99 -1.57 23.76
C SER A 926 60.16 -0.59 23.61
N LEU A 927 60.04 0.45 22.78
CA LEU A 927 61.04 1.52 22.65
C LEU A 927 61.15 2.40 23.90
N ILE A 928 60.06 2.61 24.65
CA ILE A 928 60.12 3.31 25.95
C ILE A 928 60.85 2.46 26.98
N GLY A 929 60.58 1.15 27.03
CA GLY A 929 61.35 0.21 27.85
C GLY A 929 62.84 0.23 27.50
N ALA A 930 63.17 0.23 26.21
CA ALA A 930 64.54 0.40 25.72
C ALA A 930 65.17 1.72 26.19
N SER A 931 64.41 2.82 26.19
CA SER A 931 64.86 4.12 26.67
C SER A 931 65.18 4.11 28.16
N TRP A 932 64.34 3.45 28.97
CA TRP A 932 64.57 3.29 30.41
C TRP A 932 65.83 2.46 30.71
N GLU A 933 66.06 1.36 29.99
CA GLU A 933 67.31 0.58 30.14
C GLU A 933 68.55 1.41 29.81
N ARG A 934 68.51 2.18 28.72
CA ARG A 934 69.62 3.07 28.36
C ARG A 934 69.90 4.13 29.43
N LEU A 935 68.86 4.73 30.03
CA LEU A 935 69.02 5.69 31.12
C LEU A 935 69.70 5.06 32.35
N ARG A 936 69.49 3.75 32.59
CA ARG A 936 70.15 2.98 33.65
C ARG A 936 71.52 2.42 33.26
N GLY A 937 71.98 2.67 32.03
CA GLY A 937 73.24 2.12 31.52
C GLY A 937 73.19 0.62 31.20
N HIS A 938 72.00 0.03 31.09
CA HIS A 938 71.82 -1.37 30.71
C HIS A 938 71.62 -1.54 29.20
N SER A 939 71.80 -2.76 28.69
CA SER A 939 71.55 -3.07 27.28
C SER A 939 70.06 -3.02 26.96
N ALA A 940 69.70 -2.25 25.94
CA ALA A 940 68.33 -2.14 25.44
C ALA A 940 67.99 -3.17 24.35
N ARG A 941 68.96 -4.02 23.94
CA ARG A 941 68.85 -4.88 22.76
C ARG A 941 67.60 -5.76 22.72
N ARG A 942 67.24 -6.38 23.86
CA ARG A 942 66.02 -7.22 23.98
C ARG A 942 64.76 -6.42 23.63
N TRP A 943 64.61 -5.23 24.21
CA TRP A 943 63.47 -4.36 24.03
C TRP A 943 63.37 -3.83 22.59
N VAL A 944 64.51 -3.47 21.98
CA VAL A 944 64.54 -3.04 20.59
C VAL A 944 64.21 -4.18 19.62
N SER A 945 64.63 -5.41 19.92
CA SER A 945 64.22 -6.60 19.15
C SER A 945 62.71 -6.85 19.20
N GLU A 946 62.10 -6.72 20.37
CA GLU A 946 60.64 -6.81 20.55
C GLU A 946 59.92 -5.71 19.75
N ALA A 947 60.42 -4.47 19.81
CA ALA A 947 59.86 -3.35 19.06
C ALA A 947 59.90 -3.59 17.54
N LEU A 948 61.01 -4.12 17.02
CA LEU A 948 61.18 -4.44 15.61
C LEU A 948 60.21 -5.52 15.14
N GLU A 949 59.98 -6.55 15.97
CA GLU A 949 59.05 -7.63 15.66
C GLU A 949 57.60 -7.13 15.60
N GLU A 950 57.18 -6.35 16.59
CA GLU A 950 55.83 -5.76 16.61
C GLU A 950 55.63 -4.78 15.45
N ALA A 951 56.61 -3.94 15.13
CA ALA A 951 56.51 -3.01 14.00
C ALA A 951 56.44 -3.73 12.63
N ARG A 952 57.20 -4.82 12.43
CA ARG A 952 57.08 -5.66 11.22
C ARG A 952 55.73 -6.33 11.13
N ARG A 953 55.18 -6.81 12.25
CA ARG A 953 53.82 -7.34 12.30
C ARG A 953 52.81 -6.25 11.91
N ALA A 954 52.95 -5.03 12.42
CA ALA A 954 52.08 -3.90 12.06
C ALA A 954 52.04 -3.68 10.54
N VAL A 955 53.20 -3.52 9.90
CA VAL A 955 53.32 -3.32 8.44
C VAL A 955 52.72 -4.49 7.65
N LYS A 956 52.92 -5.74 8.10
CA LYS A 956 52.34 -6.92 7.46
C LYS A 956 50.82 -6.94 7.53
N LEU A 957 50.24 -6.43 8.61
CA LEU A 957 48.79 -6.41 8.82
C LEU A 957 48.12 -5.26 8.05
N TYR A 958 48.68 -4.05 8.16
CA TYR A 958 48.21 -2.88 7.44
C TYR A 958 49.39 -1.91 7.19
N PRO A 959 49.87 -1.74 5.95
CA PRO A 959 51.04 -0.92 5.63
C PRO A 959 50.66 0.56 5.42
N TYR A 960 50.34 1.26 6.52
CA TYR A 960 50.07 2.70 6.53
C TYR A 960 51.27 3.50 7.10
N ASP A 961 51.19 4.83 7.04
CA ASP A 961 52.29 5.74 7.35
C ASP A 961 52.87 5.57 8.77
N GLU A 962 52.05 5.44 9.82
CA GLU A 962 52.57 5.22 11.18
C GLU A 962 53.22 3.84 11.36
N ALA A 963 52.71 2.78 10.72
CA ALA A 963 53.33 1.45 10.80
C ALA A 963 54.73 1.45 10.19
N HIS A 964 54.88 2.08 9.03
CA HIS A 964 56.18 2.28 8.38
C HIS A 964 57.11 3.17 9.22
N LEU A 965 56.59 4.25 9.82
CA LEU A 965 57.33 5.12 10.72
C LEU A 965 57.88 4.37 11.93
N GLU A 966 57.06 3.56 12.62
CA GLU A 966 57.53 2.83 13.80
C GLU A 966 58.55 1.74 13.44
N LEU A 967 58.42 1.10 12.27
CA LEU A 967 59.45 0.17 11.81
C LEU A 967 60.77 0.89 11.47
N ALA A 968 60.69 2.08 10.89
CA ALA A 968 61.86 2.92 10.68
C ALA A 968 62.52 3.34 11.99
N ARG A 969 61.72 3.70 13.00
CA ARG A 969 62.18 4.10 14.34
C ARG A 969 62.84 2.92 15.08
N ALA A 970 62.23 1.75 15.09
CA ALA A 970 62.80 0.54 15.69
C ALA A 970 64.10 0.11 14.99
N SER A 971 64.14 0.20 13.66
CA SER A 971 65.33 -0.06 12.86
C SER A 971 66.48 0.90 13.19
N TRP A 972 66.20 2.19 13.39
CA TRP A 972 67.18 3.18 13.83
C TRP A 972 67.77 2.87 15.21
N TRP A 973 66.90 2.48 16.16
CA TRP A 973 67.34 2.04 17.48
C TRP A 973 68.24 0.80 17.41
N MET A 974 67.89 -0.18 16.57
CA MET A 974 68.66 -1.41 16.39
C MET A 974 70.02 -1.13 15.76
N ALA A 975 70.09 -0.25 14.76
CA ALA A 975 71.34 0.18 14.16
C ALA A 975 72.29 0.82 15.18
N SER A 976 71.73 1.60 16.11
CA SER A 976 72.48 2.26 17.19
C SER A 976 73.03 1.27 18.23
N GLU A 977 72.37 0.13 18.45
CA GLU A 977 72.82 -0.93 19.39
C GLU A 977 73.82 -1.91 18.74
N ALA A 978 73.56 -2.33 17.50
CA ALA A 978 74.27 -3.45 16.88
C ALA A 978 75.45 -3.03 16.00
N GLN A 979 75.58 -1.73 15.66
CA GLN A 979 76.58 -1.19 14.73
C GLN A 979 76.63 -1.93 13.38
N THR A 980 75.48 -2.41 12.88
CA THR A 980 75.37 -3.11 11.60
C THR A 980 74.64 -2.26 10.55
N SER A 981 74.95 -2.49 9.26
CA SER A 981 74.38 -1.73 8.14
C SER A 981 72.98 -2.19 7.71
N SER A 982 72.60 -3.44 7.99
CA SER A 982 71.30 -4.00 7.56
C SER A 982 70.07 -3.26 8.13
N PRO A 983 69.99 -2.95 9.44
CA PRO A 983 68.87 -2.18 9.98
C PRO A 983 68.79 -0.74 9.43
N LEU A 984 69.92 -0.13 9.05
CA LEU A 984 69.92 1.21 8.45
C LEU A 984 69.24 1.23 7.08
N THR A 985 69.49 0.20 6.25
CA THR A 985 68.86 0.07 4.92
C THR A 985 67.36 -0.17 5.04
N GLU A 986 66.92 -1.08 5.92
CA GLU A 986 65.50 -1.31 6.19
C GLU A 986 64.85 -0.03 6.72
N GLY A 987 65.44 0.62 7.72
CA GLY A 987 64.89 1.83 8.32
C GLY A 987 64.69 2.98 7.32
N LEU A 988 65.66 3.22 6.42
CA LEU A 988 65.55 4.27 5.41
C LEU A 988 64.44 3.97 4.39
N ALA A 989 64.36 2.72 3.91
CA ALA A 989 63.30 2.30 2.99
C ALA A 989 61.90 2.48 3.60
N GLN A 990 61.75 2.12 4.88
CA GLN A 990 60.48 2.27 5.60
C GLN A 990 60.14 3.76 5.85
N ALA A 991 61.13 4.60 6.17
CA ALA A 991 60.91 6.04 6.29
C ALA A 991 60.50 6.69 4.96
N ASP A 992 61.09 6.28 3.85
CA ASP A 992 60.72 6.76 2.51
C ASP A 992 59.31 6.29 2.12
N LEU A 993 58.92 5.06 2.46
CA LEU A 993 57.54 4.57 2.26
C LEU A 993 56.53 5.39 3.09
N ALA A 994 56.83 5.65 4.37
CA ALA A 994 55.99 6.49 5.22
C ALA A 994 55.80 7.90 4.63
N LEU A 995 56.87 8.51 4.12
CA LEU A 995 56.83 9.83 3.48
C LEU A 995 56.17 9.83 2.10
N GLY A 996 56.22 8.70 1.38
CA GLY A 996 55.47 8.52 0.13
C GLY A 996 53.96 8.52 0.35
N LEU A 997 53.51 7.93 1.47
CA LEU A 997 52.11 7.96 1.89
C LEU A 997 51.72 9.33 2.47
N ASN A 998 52.56 9.90 3.34
CA ASN A 998 52.32 11.17 4.01
C ASN A 998 53.57 12.08 4.00
N PRO A 999 53.72 12.95 2.99
CA PRO A 999 54.87 13.83 2.86
C PRO A 999 55.02 14.87 3.99
N ARG A 1000 53.95 15.08 4.78
CA ARG A 1000 53.90 16.03 5.90
C ARG A 1000 54.14 15.36 7.26
N LEU A 1001 54.46 14.06 7.30
CA LEU A 1001 54.71 13.34 8.54
C LEU A 1001 56.06 13.76 9.15
N ALA A 1002 56.03 14.75 10.05
CA ALA A 1002 57.21 15.37 10.65
C ALA A 1002 58.15 14.35 11.32
N ALA A 1003 57.57 13.38 12.05
CA ALA A 1003 58.33 12.32 12.72
C ALA A 1003 59.08 11.40 11.72
N ALA A 1004 58.52 11.15 10.53
CA ALA A 1004 59.21 10.35 9.50
C ALA A 1004 60.40 11.11 8.91
N HIS A 1005 60.27 12.42 8.69
CA HIS A 1005 61.42 13.28 8.31
C HIS A 1005 62.51 13.25 9.40
N ALA A 1006 62.14 13.30 10.68
CA ALA A 1006 63.09 13.25 11.79
C ALA A 1006 63.82 11.91 11.90
N VAL A 1007 63.07 10.79 11.86
CA VAL A 1007 63.65 9.43 11.87
C VAL A 1007 64.55 9.21 10.65
N ARG A 1008 64.12 9.63 9.46
CA ARG A 1008 64.94 9.57 8.23
C ARG A 1008 66.25 10.33 8.39
N GLY A 1009 66.19 11.55 8.91
CA GLY A 1009 67.39 12.36 9.16
C GLY A 1009 68.33 11.71 10.18
N ALA A 1010 67.79 11.14 11.26
CA ALA A 1010 68.56 10.40 12.25
C ALA A 1010 69.24 9.14 11.65
N LEU A 1011 68.52 8.37 10.83
CA LEU A 1011 69.05 7.22 10.11
C LEU A 1011 70.18 7.60 9.13
N LEU A 1012 70.01 8.67 8.36
CA LEU A 1012 71.03 9.20 7.45
C LEU A 1012 72.28 9.66 8.19
N LEU A 1013 72.10 10.33 9.33
CA LEU A 1013 73.21 10.73 10.20
C LEU A 1013 73.97 9.51 10.74
N THR A 1014 73.26 8.51 11.28
CA THR A 1014 73.88 7.26 11.75
C THR A 1014 74.61 6.53 10.61
N ARG A 1015 74.04 6.50 9.40
CA ARG A 1015 74.71 5.93 8.21
C ARG A 1015 75.98 6.69 7.84
N SER A 1016 75.99 8.01 7.97
CA SER A 1016 77.17 8.84 7.67
C SER A 1016 78.38 8.55 8.58
N GLN A 1017 78.14 8.08 9.81
CA GLN A 1017 79.19 7.75 10.78
C GLN A 1017 80.02 6.54 10.33
N GLY A 1018 79.40 5.59 9.62
CA GLY A 1018 80.07 4.41 9.05
C GLY A 1018 80.47 4.54 7.57
N ALA A 1019 80.27 5.71 6.95
CA ALA A 1019 80.50 5.92 5.52
C ALA A 1019 81.94 6.38 5.20
N THR A 1020 82.35 6.16 3.94
CA THR A 1020 83.64 6.66 3.42
C THR A 1020 83.69 8.18 3.43
N SER A 1021 84.88 8.78 3.34
CA SER A 1021 85.05 10.24 3.34
C SER A 1021 84.28 10.94 2.22
N ALA A 1022 84.16 10.29 1.04
CA ALA A 1022 83.43 10.82 -0.12
C ALA A 1022 81.90 10.79 0.05
N GLU A 1023 81.36 9.80 0.78
CA GLU A 1023 79.92 9.61 0.97
C GLU A 1023 79.37 10.33 2.21
N ARG A 1024 80.24 10.67 3.16
CA ARG A 1024 79.86 11.23 4.46
C ARG A 1024 79.18 12.60 4.34
N GLU A 1025 79.74 13.52 3.56
CA GLU A 1025 79.20 14.89 3.46
C GLU A 1025 77.83 14.93 2.75
N PRO A 1026 77.62 14.23 1.62
CA PRO A 1026 76.28 14.10 1.02
C PRO A 1026 75.22 13.53 1.97
N LEU A 1027 75.56 12.48 2.74
CA LEU A 1027 74.64 11.88 3.70
C LEU A 1027 74.29 12.85 4.85
N ARG A 1028 75.27 13.59 5.37
CA ARG A 1028 75.04 14.63 6.40
C ARG A 1028 74.19 15.78 5.88
N ALA A 1029 74.37 16.20 4.63
CA ALA A 1029 73.53 17.22 4.00
C ALA A 1029 72.07 16.75 3.87
N GLN A 1030 71.84 15.52 3.41
CA GLN A 1030 70.48 14.94 3.35
C GLN A 1030 69.85 14.76 4.74
N ALA A 1031 70.65 14.38 5.74
CA ALA A 1031 70.23 14.27 7.13
C ALA A 1031 69.77 15.63 7.67
N ARG A 1032 70.57 16.68 7.43
CA ARG A 1032 70.25 18.06 7.80
C ARG A 1032 68.94 18.53 7.17
N ALA A 1033 68.80 18.39 5.85
CA ALA A 1033 67.58 18.80 5.15
C ALA A 1033 66.32 18.08 5.67
N SER A 1034 66.44 16.78 5.98
CA SER A 1034 65.32 16.01 6.55
C SER A 1034 64.95 16.50 7.95
N LEU A 1035 65.93 16.76 8.82
CA LEU A 1035 65.68 17.26 10.18
C LEU A 1035 65.16 18.70 10.20
N GLU A 1036 65.66 19.59 9.34
CA GLU A 1036 65.13 20.95 9.17
C GLU A 1036 63.68 20.91 8.69
N ARG A 1037 63.37 20.02 7.74
CA ARG A 1037 61.99 19.81 7.29
C ARG A 1037 61.09 19.29 8.42
N ALA A 1038 61.59 18.38 9.24
CA ALA A 1038 60.86 17.89 10.41
C ALA A 1038 60.52 19.03 11.38
N LEU A 1039 61.49 19.88 11.72
CA LEU A 1039 61.29 21.03 12.62
C LEU A 1039 60.36 22.11 12.05
N ALA A 1040 60.37 22.30 10.72
CA ALA A 1040 59.45 23.21 10.07
C ALA A 1040 57.99 22.72 10.09
N LEU A 1041 57.79 21.40 10.16
CA LEU A 1041 56.47 20.78 10.25
C LEU A 1041 55.99 20.62 11.70
N ASP A 1042 56.90 20.29 12.63
CA ASP A 1042 56.64 20.16 14.06
C ASP A 1042 57.86 20.62 14.89
N ALA A 1043 57.72 21.78 15.53
CA ALA A 1043 58.78 22.36 16.35
C ALA A 1043 59.06 21.58 17.65
N PHE A 1044 58.11 20.75 18.13
CA PHE A 1044 58.28 19.97 19.36
C PHE A 1044 59.28 18.82 19.21
N LEU A 1045 59.59 18.40 17.97
CA LEU A 1045 60.62 17.39 17.70
C LEU A 1045 62.05 17.87 18.04
N ARG A 1046 62.22 19.17 18.33
CA ARG A 1046 63.50 19.76 18.72
C ARG A 1046 64.12 19.07 19.93
N GLU A 1047 63.33 18.77 20.96
CA GLU A 1047 63.83 18.16 22.19
C GLU A 1047 64.13 16.67 21.98
N GLU A 1048 63.20 15.94 21.33
CA GLU A 1048 63.31 14.50 21.08
C GLU A 1048 64.53 14.16 20.20
N TYR A 1049 64.84 15.01 19.20
CA TYR A 1049 65.95 14.83 18.27
C TYR A 1049 67.12 15.79 18.53
N ALA A 1050 67.22 16.33 19.75
CA ALA A 1050 68.24 17.33 20.11
C ALA A 1050 69.68 16.84 19.84
N ARG A 1051 69.95 15.54 20.04
CA ARG A 1051 71.29 14.97 19.79
C ARG A 1051 71.64 14.98 18.29
N PRO A 1052 70.88 14.34 17.37
CA PRO A 1052 71.12 14.46 15.94
C PRO A 1052 71.20 15.90 15.42
N LEU A 1053 70.34 16.78 15.95
CA LEU A 1053 70.31 18.20 15.58
C LEU A 1053 71.59 18.96 15.97
N ARG A 1054 72.12 18.72 17.19
CA ARG A 1054 73.41 19.28 17.62
C ARG A 1054 74.58 18.70 16.83
N GLU A 1055 74.58 17.40 16.55
CA GLU A 1055 75.64 16.74 15.78
C GLU A 1055 75.77 17.28 14.35
N LEU A 1056 74.68 17.78 13.76
CA LEU A 1056 74.65 18.38 12.42
C LEU A 1056 74.81 19.92 12.42
N GLY A 1057 74.93 20.54 13.59
CA GLY A 1057 75.00 22.00 13.73
C GLY A 1057 73.69 22.73 13.39
N VAL A 1058 72.55 22.02 13.39
CA VAL A 1058 71.21 22.60 13.18
C VAL A 1058 70.73 23.32 14.45
N LEU A 1059 71.10 22.79 15.63
CA LEU A 1059 71.00 23.51 16.90
C LEU A 1059 72.39 24.03 17.27
N THR A 1060 72.50 25.32 17.56
CA THR A 1060 73.69 25.90 18.18
C THR A 1060 73.82 25.39 19.62
N ASN A 1061 75.04 25.27 20.14
CA ASN A 1061 75.30 24.97 21.55
C ASN A 1061 74.92 26.19 22.42
N GLU A 1062 73.64 26.54 22.48
CA GLU A 1062 73.14 27.42 23.52
C GLU A 1062 72.95 26.58 24.78
N ARG A 1063 73.82 26.82 25.76
CA ARG A 1063 73.50 26.55 27.16
C ARG A 1063 72.31 27.43 27.52
N GLY A 1064 71.10 26.88 27.43
CA GLY A 1064 69.92 27.49 28.03
C GLY A 1064 70.12 27.60 29.56
N PRO A 1065 69.72 28.70 30.21
CA PRO A 1065 70.00 28.94 31.61
C PRO A 1065 68.95 28.29 32.51
N HIS A 1066 69.06 27.01 32.88
CA HIS A 1066 68.28 26.47 34.01
C HIS A 1066 68.93 25.22 34.64
N HIS A 1067 69.81 25.47 35.62
CA HIS A 1067 69.91 24.69 36.85
C HIS A 1067 70.40 25.63 37.96
N ALA A 1068 69.51 26.51 38.39
CA ALA A 1068 69.59 27.19 39.68
C ALA A 1068 68.15 27.51 40.12
N GLY A 1069 67.65 26.73 41.08
CA GLY A 1069 66.44 27.02 41.86
C GLY A 1069 65.09 26.69 41.22
N ARG A 1070 64.61 25.46 41.40
CA ARG A 1070 63.31 25.10 42.02
C ARG A 1070 63.17 23.59 42.11
#